data_AF-A0A4Q8UK97-F1
#
_entry.id   AF-A0A4Q8UK97-F1
#
_cell.length_a   1.000
_cell.length_b   1.000
_cell.length_c   1.000
_cell.angle_alpha   90.00
_cell.angle_beta   90.00
_cell.angle_gamma   90.00
#
_symmetry.space_group_name_H-M   'P 1'
#
loop_
_entity.id
_entity.type
_entity.pdbx_description
1 polymer ?
#
loop_
_entity_poly.entity_id
_entity_poly.type
_entity_poly.pdbx_seq_one_letter_code
_entity_poly.pdbx_strand_id
1 'polypeptide(L)'
;MFNQANQLTRWFGVSALVVSLTACLGGESLNTETAVYEPESKPLNVIAPEGQEVKPGDSVTLTSRLVGTVSGQYIQWEQVAGPTMDIGDINSDSISFTVPDTVLAATLVFNVHALNDDGSAATDENGDALVDTVSITVFDPDSVVQLDVSDTSTVLNGASLVVEGDDQFILGANMDTHTADLEPGMSVIFNIDDVQGAFTLNVRYAIPSDYGGKMAGVSVNGVDYELSFDATGSWEEIRVGVVELKDGANTIEVGGGWNYYRIDSISLIPSAETPPPKPVVPELVNANATQAAKDLVSYLGENYLNYTLTGQTEFPTKEGDEFPLIETQKILDATGDDAPAVVAFDYMNYSSSYAGGNGSFEGLSESIIKHHNERNIIVSALWHWRAPSGNTATGDGSFYSDGTTFDLAAALADTDSAEYQQLIDDMDIIAVELKKLADADIPVLWRPIHEAEGAWFWWGNFGADTFKDLWVLMYDRYTNTHGLNNLIWTFTHTSTLSNDWYPGDNYVDIVGYDGYAEPRNDTSATFFSQYNTLKDRHDGVKLVALTETGTIPDVTLMHEQKAYWSFFITWNSETWNPDSVIGPQGANPSDIDAFYAGDKVLNLADVPGGREQVSGTYTDFEADTYHWEGQVNWSPTDGLNVNNMWAMSGSMALNLTKDLTTYDAVENVVFQTYPAGGLDVTDKVAINVYVGAVDAGSEVNAHIFYKAGEGDAVQSWPAADALVDGMAKLTISLQDVIDAGLTSLNGLGVRFQGMDATQTAAKFYVDRVETVDNDGNLSMVYDFEPEVPFWHGQINWGPTSGTTLSSAWSAMGGQSFGLYKDLTAYESVDNAVLQAYPEGGIDVTGFTALKVYANAIDAGPSVNAHIFYKAGEGDAYQSWPEATALTDGGTELMIDLTDQTDGDGNAVSLTSLNGMGVRFQSIDGANTQAKFLIDAIMGVNADGNETLLYSFEDTGEFELQINWAPVTGLQLSDAWSASGNRSLAGYTTIEDGQEVILQTYPSGGILLADGVTSLSLTANVADATDGVTAKLWAKDQDGVWRDAGAVAVTSGGVDLSLDISDLNELQGFGVQFQGLTSEHSKFYIDNLVFN
;
A
#
# COMPACT_ATOMS: atom_id res chain seq x y z
N MET A 1 0.21 -51.39 -13.39
CA MET A 1 0.15 -52.87 -13.25
C MET A 1 -0.61 -53.15 -11.94
N PHE A 2 -1.83 -53.69 -12.03
CA PHE A 2 -2.82 -53.99 -10.94
C PHE A 2 -3.35 -52.76 -10.17
N ASN A 3 -4.64 -52.39 -10.07
CA ASN A 3 -5.97 -53.03 -10.13
C ASN A 3 -6.25 -54.11 -9.06
N GLN A 4 -7.05 -53.75 -8.04
CA GLN A 4 -8.29 -54.44 -7.58
C GLN A 4 -8.56 -54.41 -6.05
N ALA A 5 -9.83 -54.13 -5.74
CA ALA A 5 -10.73 -54.82 -4.80
C ALA A 5 -11.02 -54.24 -3.38
N ASN A 6 -12.18 -53.57 -3.31
CA ASN A 6 -13.42 -53.95 -2.60
C ASN A 6 -13.44 -54.27 -1.07
N GLN A 7 -14.23 -53.43 -0.38
CA GLN A 7 -15.36 -53.71 0.55
C GLN A 7 -15.14 -54.47 1.87
N LEU A 8 -15.58 -53.87 2.99
CA LEU A 8 -16.73 -54.35 3.78
C LEU A 8 -17.10 -53.45 5.00
N THR A 9 -18.42 -53.31 5.13
CA THR A 9 -19.35 -52.67 6.09
C THR A 9 -19.28 -52.99 7.61
N ARG A 10 -19.64 -51.95 8.40
CA ARG A 10 -20.67 -51.86 9.49
C ARG A 10 -20.41 -52.26 10.97
N TRP A 11 -20.68 -51.25 11.82
CA TRP A 11 -21.65 -51.17 12.97
C TRP A 11 -21.20 -51.30 14.44
N PHE A 12 -21.35 -50.15 15.14
CA PHE A 12 -21.97 -49.83 16.44
C PHE A 12 -21.82 -50.74 17.68
N GLY A 13 -21.53 -50.09 18.82
CA GLY A 13 -21.88 -50.62 20.14
C GLY A 13 -21.34 -49.84 21.34
N VAL A 14 -22.03 -48.77 21.73
CA VAL A 14 -21.89 -48.08 23.03
C VAL A 14 -22.35 -49.00 24.17
N SER A 15 -21.63 -49.04 25.30
CA SER A 15 -22.21 -49.19 26.65
C SER A 15 -21.18 -48.99 27.77
N ALA A 16 -21.51 -48.04 28.65
CA ALA A 16 -20.81 -47.67 29.87
C ALA A 16 -20.91 -48.73 30.98
N LEU A 17 -19.94 -48.75 31.91
CA LEU A 17 -20.20 -49.11 33.31
C LEU A 17 -19.11 -48.55 34.25
N VAL A 18 -19.54 -47.72 35.20
CA VAL A 18 -18.75 -47.15 36.30
C VAL A 18 -18.88 -48.03 37.54
N VAL A 19 -17.77 -48.38 38.21
CA VAL A 19 -17.73 -48.60 39.68
C VAL A 19 -16.35 -48.22 40.26
N SER A 20 -16.44 -47.38 41.30
CA SER A 20 -15.50 -46.79 42.26
C SER A 20 -14.50 -47.69 43.02
N LEU A 21 -13.33 -47.13 43.43
CA LEU A 21 -13.00 -46.79 44.85
C LEU A 21 -11.54 -46.26 45.05
N THR A 22 -11.44 -44.97 45.41
CA THR A 22 -10.59 -44.27 46.41
C THR A 22 -9.14 -44.69 46.73
N ALA A 23 -8.20 -43.73 46.65
CA ALA A 23 -7.55 -43.10 47.83
C ALA A 23 -6.66 -41.86 47.50
N CYS A 24 -7.05 -40.72 48.08
CA CYS A 24 -6.38 -39.47 48.50
C CYS A 24 -4.99 -39.01 47.99
N LEU A 25 -4.96 -37.74 47.55
CA LEU A 25 -4.01 -36.60 47.74
C LEU A 25 -4.04 -35.78 46.42
N GLY A 26 -4.43 -34.51 46.28
CA GLY A 26 -4.72 -33.38 47.14
C GLY A 26 -4.18 -32.12 46.46
N GLY A 27 -5.00 -31.38 45.69
CA GLY A 27 -4.61 -30.11 45.06
C GLY A 27 -5.51 -29.69 43.89
N GLU A 28 -6.51 -28.87 44.23
CA GLU A 28 -7.21 -27.87 43.39
C GLU A 28 -7.93 -28.30 42.09
N SER A 29 -9.06 -27.65 41.82
CA SER A 29 -10.25 -28.19 41.16
C SER A 29 -10.10 -28.47 39.66
N LEU A 30 -10.10 -29.76 39.29
CA LEU A 30 -10.52 -30.20 37.95
C LEU A 30 -12.02 -29.94 37.81
N ASN A 31 -12.37 -28.99 36.94
CA ASN A 31 -13.75 -28.77 36.52
C ASN A 31 -14.18 -30.00 35.69
N THR A 32 -14.95 -30.89 36.31
CA THR A 32 -15.53 -32.10 35.67
C THR A 32 -16.99 -31.86 35.33
N GLU A 33 -17.31 -30.64 34.89
CA GLU A 33 -18.56 -30.43 34.18
C GLU A 33 -18.43 -31.17 32.86
N THR A 34 -19.17 -32.26 32.71
CA THR A 34 -19.58 -32.77 31.41
C THR A 34 -20.16 -31.58 30.67
N ALA A 35 -19.40 -31.01 29.73
CA ALA A 35 -19.90 -30.02 28.81
C ALA A 35 -21.11 -30.64 28.12
N VAL A 36 -22.29 -30.15 28.47
CA VAL A 36 -23.48 -30.39 27.67
C VAL A 36 -23.22 -29.57 26.42
N TYR A 37 -22.98 -30.25 25.30
CA TYR A 37 -22.96 -29.65 23.99
C TYR A 37 -24.32 -28.96 23.78
N GLU A 38 -24.35 -27.65 23.95
CA GLU A 38 -25.39 -26.78 23.42
C GLU A 38 -24.97 -26.50 21.97
N PRO A 39 -25.69 -27.00 20.96
CA PRO A 39 -25.39 -26.67 19.58
C PRO A 39 -25.54 -25.16 19.40
N GLU A 40 -24.45 -24.46 19.14
CA GLU A 40 -24.50 -23.03 18.84
C GLU A 40 -25.23 -22.78 17.51
N SER A 41 -26.01 -21.71 17.48
CA SER A 41 -26.77 -21.30 16.30
C SER A 41 -25.88 -20.51 15.34
N LYS A 42 -25.57 -21.07 14.18
CA LYS A 42 -24.91 -20.40 13.05
C LYS A 42 -25.87 -19.40 12.39
N PRO A 43 -25.39 -18.24 11.90
CA PRO A 43 -26.17 -17.34 11.07
C PRO A 43 -26.75 -18.09 9.87
N LEU A 44 -28.07 -17.96 9.69
CA LEU A 44 -28.76 -18.57 8.57
C LEU A 44 -28.38 -17.82 7.28
N ASN A 45 -28.13 -18.53 6.19
CA ASN A 45 -28.02 -17.94 4.85
C ASN A 45 -28.60 -18.89 3.80
N VAL A 46 -28.76 -18.42 2.56
CA VAL A 46 -29.30 -19.18 1.45
C VAL A 46 -28.37 -19.08 0.24
N ILE A 47 -28.16 -20.22 -0.44
CA ILE A 47 -27.27 -20.31 -1.59
C ILE A 47 -28.07 -20.82 -2.79
N ALA A 48 -28.04 -20.03 -3.87
CA ALA A 48 -28.55 -20.40 -5.18
C ALA A 48 -27.52 -21.26 -5.93
N PRO A 49 -27.94 -22.12 -6.88
CA PRO A 49 -27.03 -22.88 -7.72
C PRO A 49 -26.32 -21.98 -8.74
N GLU A 50 -25.27 -22.49 -9.37
CA GLU A 50 -24.64 -21.83 -10.51
C GLU A 50 -25.63 -21.62 -11.68
N GLY A 51 -25.40 -20.54 -12.42
CA GLY A 51 -26.09 -20.30 -13.68
C GLY A 51 -25.76 -21.37 -14.73
N GLN A 52 -26.66 -21.56 -15.69
CA GLN A 52 -26.45 -22.51 -16.77
C GLN A 52 -27.05 -22.01 -18.08
N GLU A 53 -26.45 -22.45 -19.18
CA GLU A 53 -26.90 -22.22 -20.53
C GLU A 53 -27.72 -23.42 -21.01
N VAL A 54 -28.95 -23.16 -21.46
CA VAL A 54 -29.89 -24.21 -21.88
C VAL A 54 -30.52 -23.84 -23.21
N LYS A 55 -30.86 -24.85 -24.01
CA LYS A 55 -31.57 -24.62 -25.27
C LYS A 55 -33.07 -24.91 -25.13
N PRO A 56 -33.90 -24.46 -26.08
CA PRO A 56 -35.31 -24.81 -26.10
C PRO A 56 -35.50 -26.33 -26.07
N GLY A 57 -36.41 -26.81 -25.21
CA GLY A 57 -36.70 -28.22 -24.99
C GLY A 57 -35.91 -28.90 -23.86
N ASP A 58 -34.86 -28.27 -23.33
CA ASP A 58 -34.08 -28.82 -22.22
C ASP A 58 -34.86 -28.84 -20.90
N SER A 59 -34.61 -29.86 -20.09
CA SER A 59 -35.13 -29.96 -18.73
C SER A 59 -34.07 -29.46 -17.75
N VAL A 60 -34.44 -28.43 -16.99
CA VAL A 60 -33.57 -27.73 -16.04
C VAL A 60 -33.95 -28.16 -14.63
N THR A 61 -32.94 -28.38 -13.78
CA THR A 61 -33.14 -28.58 -12.34
C THR A 61 -32.19 -27.66 -11.58
N LEU A 62 -32.76 -26.81 -10.74
CA LEU A 62 -32.03 -25.89 -9.87
C LEU A 62 -32.17 -26.39 -8.44
N THR A 63 -31.05 -26.56 -7.74
CA THR A 63 -31.05 -26.99 -6.34
C THR A 63 -30.36 -25.94 -5.49
N SER A 64 -31.11 -25.38 -4.56
CA SER A 64 -30.64 -24.42 -3.56
C SER A 64 -30.47 -25.10 -2.21
N ARG A 65 -29.82 -24.42 -1.27
CA ARG A 65 -29.72 -24.89 0.11
C ARG A 65 -29.71 -23.74 1.10
N LEU A 66 -30.28 -23.99 2.27
CA LEU A 66 -30.02 -23.18 3.46
C LEU A 66 -28.70 -23.64 4.07
N VAL A 67 -27.90 -22.68 4.51
CA VAL A 67 -26.68 -22.91 5.30
C VAL A 67 -26.81 -22.18 6.63
N GLY A 68 -26.03 -22.62 7.62
CA GLY A 68 -26.19 -22.13 9.00
C GLY A 68 -27.16 -22.97 9.85
N THR A 69 -27.66 -22.41 10.95
CA THR A 69 -28.54 -23.13 11.89
C THR A 69 -29.98 -22.92 11.48
N VAL A 70 -30.50 -23.93 10.77
CA VAL A 70 -31.89 -23.99 10.34
C VAL A 70 -32.76 -24.46 11.50
N SER A 71 -33.62 -23.58 12.01
CA SER A 71 -34.60 -23.83 13.06
C SER A 71 -36.01 -23.51 12.57
N GLY A 72 -36.47 -24.25 11.55
CA GLY A 72 -37.80 -24.10 10.95
C GLY A 72 -37.85 -23.20 9.72
N GLN A 73 -36.71 -22.67 9.27
CA GLN A 73 -36.67 -21.95 8.00
C GLN A 73 -36.76 -22.89 6.80
N TYR A 74 -37.34 -22.40 5.71
CA TYR A 74 -37.48 -23.10 4.43
C TYR A 74 -37.19 -22.15 3.27
N ILE A 75 -36.92 -22.72 2.09
CA ILE A 75 -36.58 -21.95 0.89
C ILE A 75 -37.85 -21.60 0.13
N GLN A 76 -37.88 -20.42 -0.49
CA GLN A 76 -38.88 -20.09 -1.50
C GLN A 76 -38.23 -19.52 -2.77
N TRP A 77 -38.58 -20.11 -3.90
CA TRP A 77 -38.18 -19.67 -5.23
C TRP A 77 -39.14 -18.61 -5.78
N GLU A 78 -38.58 -17.57 -6.37
CA GLU A 78 -39.31 -16.54 -7.08
C GLU A 78 -38.65 -16.29 -8.44
N GLN A 79 -39.39 -16.49 -9.53
CA GLN A 79 -38.91 -16.05 -10.83
C GLN A 79 -39.14 -14.54 -10.98
N VAL A 80 -38.06 -13.77 -11.10
CA VAL A 80 -38.10 -12.31 -11.14
C VAL A 80 -37.92 -11.74 -12.55
N ALA A 81 -37.38 -12.53 -13.49
CA ALA A 81 -37.25 -12.11 -14.88
C ALA A 81 -37.41 -13.26 -15.90
N GLY A 82 -37.67 -12.88 -17.15
CA GLY A 82 -37.84 -13.78 -18.29
C GLY A 82 -39.26 -14.34 -18.46
N PRO A 83 -39.51 -15.13 -19.51
CA PRO A 83 -40.78 -15.82 -19.71
C PRO A 83 -41.11 -16.74 -18.53
N THR A 84 -42.36 -16.71 -18.05
CA THR A 84 -42.78 -17.51 -16.88
C THR A 84 -42.62 -19.01 -17.12
N MET A 85 -41.89 -19.69 -16.23
CA MET A 85 -41.71 -21.14 -16.22
C MET A 85 -42.64 -21.79 -15.20
N ASP A 86 -43.14 -22.99 -15.52
CA ASP A 86 -43.82 -23.85 -14.55
C ASP A 86 -42.76 -24.62 -13.75
N ILE A 87 -42.39 -24.06 -12.60
CA ILE A 87 -41.30 -24.56 -11.74
C ILE A 87 -41.78 -25.53 -10.65
N GLY A 88 -43.09 -25.84 -10.62
CA GLY A 88 -43.66 -26.75 -9.63
C GLY A 88 -43.81 -26.15 -8.23
N ASP A 89 -43.36 -26.89 -7.21
CA ASP A 89 -43.43 -26.45 -5.82
C ASP A 89 -42.30 -25.46 -5.51
N ILE A 90 -42.67 -24.18 -5.41
CA ILE A 90 -41.71 -23.10 -5.14
C ILE A 90 -41.06 -23.17 -3.76
N ASN A 91 -41.57 -24.00 -2.83
CA ASN A 91 -40.97 -24.13 -1.49
C ASN A 91 -40.07 -25.38 -1.37
N SER A 92 -39.77 -26.03 -2.50
CA SER A 92 -38.86 -27.17 -2.56
C SER A 92 -37.41 -26.70 -2.63
N ASP A 93 -36.49 -27.45 -2.01
CA ASP A 93 -35.04 -27.19 -2.11
C ASP A 93 -34.56 -27.23 -3.58
N SER A 94 -35.27 -27.99 -4.41
CA SER A 94 -35.05 -28.06 -5.85
C SER A 94 -36.32 -27.71 -6.63
N ILE A 95 -36.16 -26.90 -7.68
CA ILE A 95 -37.18 -26.68 -8.71
C ILE A 95 -36.75 -27.30 -10.03
N SER A 96 -37.72 -27.75 -10.82
CA SER A 96 -37.46 -28.27 -12.17
C SER A 96 -38.48 -27.73 -13.16
N PHE A 97 -38.02 -27.39 -14.36
CA PHE A 97 -38.87 -26.93 -15.45
C PHE A 97 -38.31 -27.37 -16.80
N THR A 98 -39.14 -27.33 -17.84
CA THR A 98 -38.70 -27.54 -19.22
C THR A 98 -38.81 -26.23 -19.98
N VAL A 99 -37.73 -25.82 -20.65
CA VAL A 99 -37.74 -24.62 -21.49
C VAL A 99 -38.63 -24.88 -22.71
N PRO A 100 -39.70 -24.10 -22.94
CA PRO A 100 -40.56 -24.32 -24.09
C PRO A 100 -39.81 -24.07 -25.41
N ASP A 101 -40.09 -24.89 -26.44
CA ASP A 101 -39.53 -24.72 -27.81
C ASP A 101 -39.76 -23.31 -28.39
N THR A 102 -40.72 -22.55 -27.85
CA THR A 102 -41.03 -21.17 -28.28
C THR A 102 -40.13 -20.11 -27.68
N VAL A 103 -39.36 -20.42 -26.63
CA VAL A 103 -38.44 -19.47 -25.97
C VAL A 103 -37.07 -19.65 -26.60
N LEU A 104 -36.83 -18.96 -27.72
CA LEU A 104 -35.59 -19.13 -28.48
C LEU A 104 -34.39 -18.43 -27.84
N ALA A 105 -34.59 -17.28 -27.20
CA ALA A 105 -33.55 -16.60 -26.43
C ALA A 105 -34.18 -15.83 -25.25
N ALA A 106 -33.68 -16.04 -24.03
CA ALA A 106 -34.16 -15.35 -22.83
C ALA A 106 -33.19 -15.53 -21.66
N THR A 107 -33.11 -14.54 -20.77
CA THR A 107 -32.53 -14.71 -19.44
C THR A 107 -33.65 -14.95 -18.44
N LEU A 108 -33.65 -16.11 -17.79
CA LEU A 108 -34.56 -16.42 -16.69
C LEU A 108 -33.82 -16.15 -15.38
N VAL A 109 -34.35 -15.27 -14.54
CA VAL A 109 -33.72 -14.95 -13.25
C VAL A 109 -34.61 -15.44 -12.13
N PHE A 110 -34.00 -16.18 -11.20
CA PHE A 110 -34.67 -16.72 -10.03
C PHE A 110 -34.00 -16.23 -8.76
N ASN A 111 -34.79 -15.68 -7.86
CA ASN A 111 -34.39 -15.41 -6.50
C ASN A 111 -34.77 -16.60 -5.63
N VAL A 112 -33.91 -16.90 -4.67
CA VAL A 112 -34.09 -17.91 -3.64
C VAL A 112 -34.07 -17.20 -2.31
N HIS A 113 -35.19 -17.23 -1.62
CA HIS A 113 -35.38 -16.58 -0.33
C HIS A 113 -35.31 -17.61 0.79
N ALA A 114 -34.68 -17.27 1.91
CA ALA A 114 -34.92 -17.99 3.16
C ALA A 114 -36.13 -17.37 3.88
N LEU A 115 -37.11 -18.19 4.25
CA LEU A 115 -38.30 -17.78 4.99
C LEU A 115 -38.38 -18.49 6.34
N ASN A 116 -38.93 -17.82 7.35
CA ASN A 116 -39.27 -18.41 8.65
C ASN A 116 -40.53 -19.30 8.54
N ASP A 117 -40.74 -20.18 9.53
CA ASP A 117 -41.93 -21.05 9.66
C ASP A 117 -43.28 -20.31 9.53
N ASP A 118 -43.32 -19.00 9.83
CA ASP A 118 -44.51 -18.16 9.73
C ASP A 118 -44.71 -17.47 8.37
N GLY A 119 -43.79 -17.69 7.43
CA GLY A 119 -43.76 -17.12 6.09
C GLY A 119 -43.16 -15.71 5.98
N SER A 120 -42.60 -15.16 7.06
CA SER A 120 -41.80 -13.93 7.00
C SER A 120 -40.40 -14.20 6.41
N ALA A 121 -39.77 -13.19 5.81
CA ALA A 121 -38.39 -13.30 5.36
C ALA A 121 -37.46 -13.55 6.55
N ALA A 122 -36.58 -14.54 6.43
CA ALA A 122 -35.46 -14.66 7.34
C ALA A 122 -34.45 -13.54 7.00
N THR A 123 -33.90 -12.92 8.04
CA THR A 123 -33.03 -11.77 7.88
C THR A 123 -31.65 -12.03 8.46
N ASP A 124 -30.64 -11.36 7.92
CA ASP A 124 -29.32 -11.28 8.51
C ASP A 124 -29.31 -10.39 9.77
N GLU A 125 -28.13 -10.17 10.34
CA GLU A 125 -27.94 -9.38 11.56
C GLU A 125 -28.28 -7.89 11.39
N ASN A 126 -28.30 -7.40 10.15
CA ASN A 126 -28.66 -6.03 9.79
C ASN A 126 -30.17 -5.88 9.54
N GLY A 127 -30.91 -6.99 9.49
CA GLY A 127 -32.34 -7.01 9.21
C GLY A 127 -32.69 -7.10 7.73
N ASP A 128 -31.70 -7.35 6.86
CA ASP A 128 -31.90 -7.52 5.43
C ASP A 128 -32.33 -8.95 5.10
N ALA A 129 -33.24 -9.09 4.13
CA ALA A 129 -33.77 -10.40 3.76
C ALA A 129 -32.69 -11.26 3.10
N LEU A 130 -32.55 -12.50 3.58
CA LEU A 130 -31.63 -13.48 3.03
C LEU A 130 -32.14 -13.97 1.67
N VAL A 131 -31.54 -13.45 0.61
CA VAL A 131 -31.88 -13.77 -0.78
C VAL A 131 -30.62 -14.01 -1.60
N ASP A 132 -30.64 -15.03 -2.45
CA ASP A 132 -29.61 -15.27 -3.44
C ASP A 132 -30.23 -15.43 -4.84
N THR A 133 -29.45 -15.19 -5.89
CA THR A 133 -29.97 -15.08 -7.26
C THR A 133 -29.23 -16.00 -8.21
N VAL A 134 -29.96 -16.72 -9.07
CA VAL A 134 -29.41 -17.49 -10.19
C VAL A 134 -30.02 -17.03 -11.50
N SER A 135 -29.17 -16.92 -12.53
CA SER A 135 -29.57 -16.61 -13.90
C SER A 135 -29.38 -17.82 -14.81
N ILE A 136 -30.40 -18.13 -15.61
CA ILE A 136 -30.39 -19.19 -16.62
C ILE A 136 -30.49 -18.54 -17.98
N THR A 137 -29.48 -18.77 -18.82
CA THR A 137 -29.47 -18.23 -20.18
C THR A 137 -30.06 -19.27 -21.13
N VAL A 138 -31.27 -18.98 -21.61
CA VAL A 138 -31.84 -19.71 -22.74
C VAL A 138 -31.24 -19.11 -24.00
N PHE A 139 -30.50 -19.93 -24.76
CA PHE A 139 -29.86 -19.50 -26.01
C PHE A 139 -30.52 -20.18 -27.21
N ASP A 140 -30.49 -19.48 -28.34
CA ASP A 140 -30.94 -20.05 -29.61
C ASP A 140 -29.81 -20.97 -30.10
N PRO A 141 -30.04 -22.28 -30.36
CA PRO A 141 -29.01 -23.15 -30.91
C PRO A 141 -28.37 -22.58 -32.18
N ASP A 142 -29.11 -21.81 -32.98
CA ASP A 142 -28.59 -21.15 -34.18
C ASP A 142 -27.70 -19.92 -33.88
N SER A 143 -27.65 -19.45 -32.62
CA SER A 143 -26.79 -18.36 -32.14
C SER A 143 -25.45 -18.82 -31.57
N VAL A 144 -25.25 -20.14 -31.42
CA VAL A 144 -23.95 -20.69 -31.01
C VAL A 144 -22.94 -20.44 -32.13
N VAL A 145 -21.87 -19.72 -31.82
CA VAL A 145 -20.77 -19.53 -32.76
C VAL A 145 -19.85 -20.73 -32.61
N GLN A 146 -19.76 -21.56 -33.65
CA GLN A 146 -18.84 -22.68 -33.69
C GLN A 146 -17.74 -22.38 -34.69
N LEU A 147 -16.48 -22.49 -34.25
CA LEU A 147 -15.30 -22.25 -35.07
C LEU A 147 -14.46 -23.53 -35.13
N ASP A 148 -14.18 -23.98 -36.34
CA ASP A 148 -13.47 -25.22 -36.62
C ASP A 148 -11.98 -24.94 -36.85
N VAL A 149 -11.12 -25.92 -36.54
CA VAL A 149 -9.68 -25.79 -36.79
C VAL A 149 -9.32 -25.62 -38.27
N SER A 150 -10.24 -25.99 -39.17
CA SER A 150 -10.11 -25.82 -40.62
C SER A 150 -10.64 -24.49 -41.18
N ASP A 151 -11.25 -23.65 -40.34
CA ASP A 151 -11.79 -22.37 -40.78
C ASP A 151 -10.68 -21.42 -41.25
N THR A 152 -10.99 -20.59 -42.25
CA THR A 152 -10.00 -19.67 -42.83
C THR A 152 -9.55 -18.54 -41.89
N SER A 153 -10.34 -18.27 -40.84
CA SER A 153 -10.02 -17.32 -39.77
C SER A 153 -9.11 -17.95 -38.70
N THR A 154 -8.98 -19.28 -38.68
CA THR A 154 -8.14 -20.00 -37.74
C THR A 154 -6.69 -20.03 -38.20
N VAL A 155 -5.77 -19.76 -37.29
CA VAL A 155 -4.32 -19.82 -37.51
C VAL A 155 -3.75 -21.02 -36.78
N LEU A 156 -3.14 -21.94 -37.52
CA LEU A 156 -2.42 -23.08 -36.97
C LEU A 156 -0.96 -22.69 -36.74
N ASN A 157 -0.57 -22.53 -35.48
CA ASN A 157 0.78 -22.21 -35.09
C ASN A 157 1.57 -23.51 -34.87
N GLY A 158 2.31 -23.95 -35.89
CA GLY A 158 3.09 -25.20 -35.86
C GLY A 158 2.26 -26.49 -35.98
N ALA A 159 0.97 -26.45 -35.66
CA ALA A 159 0.04 -27.56 -35.80
C ALA A 159 -0.25 -27.92 -37.27
N SER A 160 -0.68 -29.16 -37.52
CA SER A 160 -1.08 -29.64 -38.85
C SER A 160 -2.47 -30.26 -38.82
N LEU A 161 -3.27 -30.06 -39.87
CA LEU A 161 -4.55 -30.75 -40.03
C LEU A 161 -4.35 -32.20 -40.48
N VAL A 162 -5.19 -33.09 -39.96
CA VAL A 162 -5.27 -34.50 -40.32
C VAL A 162 -6.62 -34.74 -40.99
N VAL A 163 -6.62 -35.50 -42.09
CA VAL A 163 -7.82 -35.76 -42.90
C VAL A 163 -8.08 -37.25 -43.08
N GLU A 164 -9.25 -37.61 -43.64
CA GLU A 164 -9.58 -39.00 -43.92
C GLU A 164 -8.51 -39.69 -44.80
N GLY A 165 -7.84 -40.70 -44.24
CA GLY A 165 -6.78 -41.47 -44.91
C GLY A 165 -5.39 -41.30 -44.28
N ASP A 166 -5.21 -40.31 -43.42
CA ASP A 166 -3.99 -40.14 -42.62
C ASP A 166 -3.96 -41.11 -41.41
N ASP A 167 -2.76 -41.44 -40.93
CA ASP A 167 -2.61 -42.29 -39.74
C ASP A 167 -3.22 -41.59 -38.51
N GLN A 168 -3.98 -42.35 -37.71
CA GLN A 168 -4.70 -41.87 -36.52
C GLN A 168 -5.81 -40.83 -36.77
N PHE A 169 -6.31 -40.71 -38.00
CA PHE A 169 -7.51 -39.92 -38.29
C PHE A 169 -8.74 -40.37 -37.47
N ILE A 170 -9.50 -39.40 -36.97
CA ILE A 170 -10.78 -39.59 -36.28
C ILE A 170 -11.76 -38.62 -36.93
N LEU A 171 -13.02 -39.01 -37.15
CA LEU A 171 -13.98 -38.13 -37.78
C LEU A 171 -14.36 -36.97 -36.84
N GLY A 172 -14.12 -35.71 -37.26
CA GLY A 172 -14.50 -34.47 -36.57
C GLY A 172 -16.02 -34.18 -36.62
N ALA A 173 -16.50 -33.14 -35.93
CA ALA A 173 -17.94 -32.86 -35.82
C ALA A 173 -18.53 -32.20 -37.06
N ASN A 174 -17.82 -31.22 -37.66
CA ASN A 174 -18.43 -30.35 -38.65
C ASN A 174 -17.78 -30.36 -40.04
N MET A 175 -16.57 -30.88 -40.27
CA MET A 175 -15.93 -30.78 -41.60
C MET A 175 -14.73 -31.74 -41.82
N ASP A 176 -14.83 -33.02 -41.41
CA ASP A 176 -13.90 -34.13 -41.72
C ASP A 176 -12.40 -33.93 -41.39
N THR A 177 -11.98 -32.87 -40.70
CA THR A 177 -10.56 -32.59 -40.36
C THR A 177 -10.40 -32.15 -38.92
N HIS A 178 -9.27 -32.49 -38.30
CA HIS A 178 -8.89 -32.07 -36.95
C HIS A 178 -7.39 -31.76 -36.89
N THR A 179 -6.85 -31.28 -35.76
CA THR A 179 -5.39 -31.20 -35.62
C THR A 179 -4.76 -32.57 -35.36
N ALA A 180 -3.53 -32.76 -35.84
CA ALA A 180 -2.61 -33.74 -35.28
C ALA A 180 -2.43 -33.48 -33.77
N ASP A 181 -1.77 -34.42 -33.08
CA ASP A 181 -1.38 -34.18 -31.69
C ASP A 181 -0.58 -32.86 -31.64
N LEU A 182 -1.07 -31.88 -30.89
CA LEU A 182 -0.33 -30.66 -30.62
C LEU A 182 0.95 -31.06 -29.87
N GLU A 183 2.11 -30.71 -30.39
CA GLU A 183 3.39 -30.91 -29.70
C GLU A 183 3.77 -29.63 -28.93
N PRO A 184 4.70 -29.69 -27.96
CA PRO A 184 5.15 -28.51 -27.24
C PRO A 184 5.55 -27.34 -28.17
N GLY A 185 4.96 -26.17 -27.92
CA GLY A 185 5.13 -24.96 -28.73
C GLY A 185 4.16 -24.83 -29.90
N MET A 186 3.21 -25.75 -30.08
CA MET A 186 2.13 -25.65 -31.05
C MET A 186 0.84 -25.12 -30.41
N SER A 187 0.05 -24.40 -31.19
CA SER A 187 -1.26 -23.90 -30.77
C SER A 187 -2.20 -23.68 -31.96
N VAL A 188 -3.48 -23.48 -31.65
CA VAL A 188 -4.52 -23.08 -32.59
C VAL A 188 -5.10 -21.75 -32.14
N ILE A 189 -5.08 -20.74 -33.01
CA ILE A 189 -5.59 -19.40 -32.71
C ILE A 189 -6.86 -19.15 -33.53
N PHE A 190 -7.99 -19.02 -32.85
CA PHE A 190 -9.27 -18.65 -33.42
C PHE A 190 -9.43 -17.13 -33.37
N ASN A 191 -9.43 -16.49 -34.54
CA ASN A 191 -9.72 -15.05 -34.64
C ASN A 191 -11.23 -14.84 -34.76
N ILE A 192 -11.75 -13.97 -33.90
CA ILE A 192 -13.18 -13.66 -33.82
C ILE A 192 -13.34 -12.15 -34.02
N ASP A 193 -13.96 -11.79 -35.14
CA ASP A 193 -14.31 -10.41 -35.45
C ASP A 193 -15.82 -10.21 -35.29
N ASP A 194 -16.24 -9.02 -34.84
CA ASP A 194 -17.64 -8.57 -34.79
C ASP A 194 -18.58 -9.39 -33.87
N VAL A 195 -18.03 -10.05 -32.84
CA VAL A 195 -18.80 -10.73 -31.77
C VAL A 195 -18.42 -10.13 -30.42
N GLN A 196 -19.38 -9.59 -29.68
CA GLN A 196 -19.17 -8.97 -28.36
C GLN A 196 -20.17 -9.48 -27.31
N GLY A 197 -19.78 -9.41 -26.03
CA GLY A 197 -20.58 -9.81 -24.88
C GLY A 197 -20.03 -11.05 -24.17
N ALA A 198 -20.78 -11.55 -23.19
CA ALA A 198 -20.41 -12.73 -22.41
C ALA A 198 -20.80 -14.03 -23.14
N PHE A 199 -19.86 -14.96 -23.22
CA PHE A 199 -20.06 -16.28 -23.84
C PHE A 199 -19.49 -17.38 -22.96
N THR A 200 -20.23 -18.47 -22.79
CA THR A 200 -19.62 -19.71 -22.34
C THR A 200 -18.78 -20.29 -23.48
N LEU A 201 -17.47 -20.40 -23.23
CA LEU A 201 -16.50 -20.99 -24.15
C LEU A 201 -16.34 -22.48 -23.83
N ASN A 202 -16.48 -23.33 -24.86
CA ASN A 202 -16.11 -24.74 -24.79
C ASN A 202 -15.06 -25.08 -25.84
N VAL A 203 -14.19 -26.04 -25.51
CA VAL A 203 -13.18 -26.62 -26.41
C VAL A 203 -13.54 -28.07 -26.69
N ARG A 204 -13.58 -28.44 -27.96
CA ARG A 204 -13.77 -29.83 -28.41
C ARG A 204 -12.41 -30.47 -28.68
N TYR A 205 -12.06 -31.49 -27.88
CA TYR A 205 -10.73 -32.09 -27.87
C TYR A 205 -10.79 -33.62 -27.90
N ALA A 206 -9.67 -34.27 -28.24
CA ALA A 206 -9.51 -35.71 -28.12
C ALA A 206 -8.09 -36.08 -27.67
N ILE A 207 -8.00 -37.08 -26.79
CA ILE A 207 -6.75 -37.71 -26.38
C ILE A 207 -6.91 -39.23 -26.51
N PRO A 208 -5.94 -39.94 -27.14
CA PRO A 208 -5.94 -41.41 -27.17
C PRO A 208 -6.01 -42.01 -25.75
N SER A 209 -6.84 -43.04 -25.56
CA SER A 209 -7.09 -43.64 -24.24
C SER A 209 -5.84 -44.21 -23.53
N ASP A 210 -4.75 -44.43 -24.26
CA ASP A 210 -3.48 -44.95 -23.76
C ASP A 210 -2.45 -43.85 -23.40
N TYR A 211 -2.76 -42.57 -23.62
CA TYR A 211 -1.85 -41.44 -23.38
C TYR A 211 -1.97 -40.84 -21.98
N GLY A 212 -3.05 -41.13 -21.24
CA GLY A 212 -3.37 -40.50 -19.97
C GLY A 212 -3.78 -39.02 -20.12
N GLY A 213 -4.41 -38.45 -19.10
CA GLY A 213 -4.86 -37.05 -19.13
C GLY A 213 -3.72 -36.05 -19.37
N LYS A 214 -4.08 -34.85 -19.84
CA LYS A 214 -3.14 -33.75 -20.15
C LYS A 214 -3.66 -32.42 -19.60
N MET A 215 -2.76 -31.55 -19.18
CA MET A 215 -3.10 -30.14 -18.97
C MET A 215 -3.05 -29.40 -20.31
N ALA A 216 -4.02 -28.55 -20.58
CA ALA A 216 -4.12 -27.70 -21.76
C ALA A 216 -4.30 -26.24 -21.34
N GLY A 217 -3.81 -25.32 -22.17
CA GLY A 217 -4.02 -23.89 -21.98
C GLY A 217 -5.05 -23.35 -22.97
N VAL A 218 -5.82 -22.37 -22.53
CA VAL A 218 -6.68 -21.54 -23.37
C VAL A 218 -6.43 -20.08 -23.01
N SER A 219 -6.06 -19.25 -23.98
CA SER A 219 -5.91 -17.80 -23.79
C SER A 219 -7.02 -17.07 -24.51
N VAL A 220 -7.74 -16.18 -23.81
CA VAL A 220 -8.78 -15.31 -24.39
C VAL A 220 -8.34 -13.86 -24.24
N ASN A 221 -7.98 -13.23 -25.36
CA ASN A 221 -7.45 -11.86 -25.36
C ASN A 221 -6.28 -11.64 -24.38
N GLY A 222 -5.44 -12.65 -24.17
CA GLY A 222 -4.32 -12.63 -23.22
C GLY A 222 -4.68 -13.04 -21.78
N VAL A 223 -5.93 -13.42 -21.51
CA VAL A 223 -6.34 -14.01 -20.23
C VAL A 223 -6.26 -15.52 -20.32
N ASP A 224 -5.39 -16.12 -19.51
CA ASP A 224 -5.10 -17.55 -19.57
C ASP A 224 -5.98 -18.39 -18.63
N TYR A 225 -6.39 -19.55 -19.15
CA TYR A 225 -7.17 -20.57 -18.49
C TYR A 225 -6.44 -21.90 -18.61
N GLU A 226 -6.30 -22.62 -17.50
CA GLU A 226 -5.70 -23.96 -17.48
C GLU A 226 -6.78 -25.03 -17.30
N LEU A 227 -6.73 -26.08 -18.12
CA LEU A 227 -7.77 -27.10 -18.21
C LEU A 227 -7.17 -28.51 -18.12
N SER A 228 -7.84 -29.41 -17.42
CA SER A 228 -7.48 -30.82 -17.39
C SER A 228 -8.29 -31.60 -18.43
N PHE A 229 -7.62 -32.11 -19.46
CA PHE A 229 -8.21 -32.92 -20.52
C PHE A 229 -8.07 -34.41 -20.21
N ASP A 230 -9.20 -35.10 -20.13
CA ASP A 230 -9.25 -36.55 -19.92
C ASP A 230 -8.95 -37.37 -21.18
N ALA A 231 -8.24 -38.49 -21.00
CA ALA A 231 -7.93 -39.46 -22.06
C ALA A 231 -9.05 -40.48 -22.27
N THR A 232 -10.14 -40.07 -22.91
CA THR A 232 -11.31 -40.94 -23.14
C THR A 232 -11.19 -41.81 -24.40
N GLY A 233 -10.32 -41.42 -25.36
CA GLY A 233 -10.22 -42.06 -26.67
C GLY A 233 -11.34 -41.68 -27.65
N SER A 234 -12.19 -40.72 -27.29
CA SER A 234 -13.24 -40.11 -28.12
C SER A 234 -13.10 -38.59 -28.15
N TRP A 235 -13.88 -37.95 -29.02
CA TRP A 235 -14.09 -36.51 -28.95
C TRP A 235 -14.92 -36.17 -27.72
N GLU A 236 -14.36 -35.32 -26.87
CA GLU A 236 -15.03 -34.72 -25.72
C GLU A 236 -15.13 -33.21 -25.92
N GLU A 237 -16.02 -32.59 -25.15
CA GLU A 237 -16.14 -31.14 -25.06
C GLU A 237 -15.99 -30.75 -23.59
N ILE A 238 -15.16 -29.75 -23.34
CA ILE A 238 -14.89 -29.23 -21.99
C ILE A 238 -15.19 -27.73 -21.95
N ARG A 239 -15.88 -27.32 -20.89
CA ARG A 239 -16.18 -25.93 -20.59
C ARG A 239 -14.93 -25.23 -20.06
N VAL A 240 -14.57 -24.10 -20.67
CA VAL A 240 -13.48 -23.23 -20.21
C VAL A 240 -13.99 -22.28 -19.12
N GLY A 241 -15.14 -21.65 -19.36
CA GLY A 241 -15.73 -20.64 -18.48
C GLY A 241 -16.59 -19.65 -19.25
N VAL A 242 -17.13 -18.65 -18.55
CA VAL A 242 -17.75 -17.48 -19.19
C VAL A 242 -16.63 -16.50 -19.52
N VAL A 243 -16.49 -16.16 -20.81
CA VAL A 243 -15.48 -15.26 -21.35
C VAL A 243 -16.14 -14.02 -21.93
N GLU A 244 -15.49 -12.86 -21.79
CA GLU A 244 -16.00 -11.59 -22.27
C GLU A 244 -15.29 -11.20 -23.57
N LEU A 245 -16.05 -11.12 -24.67
CA LEU A 245 -15.55 -10.67 -25.96
C LEU A 245 -15.82 -9.17 -26.12
N LYS A 246 -14.76 -8.42 -26.43
CA LYS A 246 -14.79 -6.97 -26.60
C LYS A 246 -15.33 -6.61 -27.99
N ASP A 247 -15.80 -5.38 -28.16
CA ASP A 247 -16.11 -4.87 -29.51
C ASP A 247 -14.82 -4.82 -30.36
N GLY A 248 -14.89 -5.32 -31.60
CA GLY A 248 -13.74 -5.45 -32.50
C GLY A 248 -13.09 -6.84 -32.50
N ALA A 249 -11.76 -6.85 -32.64
CA ALA A 249 -10.98 -8.08 -32.84
C ALA A 249 -10.72 -8.78 -31.50
N ASN A 250 -11.04 -10.07 -31.44
CA ASN A 250 -10.77 -10.95 -30.30
C ASN A 250 -10.00 -12.18 -30.76
N THR A 251 -9.18 -12.75 -29.86
CA THR A 251 -8.41 -13.95 -30.13
C THR A 251 -8.62 -14.98 -29.02
N ILE A 252 -8.92 -16.22 -29.42
CA ILE A 252 -8.92 -17.38 -28.52
C ILE A 252 -7.84 -18.35 -29.00
N GLU A 253 -6.79 -18.50 -28.21
CA GLU A 253 -5.70 -19.44 -28.47
C GLU A 253 -5.89 -20.70 -27.62
N VAL A 254 -5.85 -21.88 -28.25
CA VAL A 254 -5.89 -23.18 -27.59
C VAL A 254 -4.56 -23.89 -27.84
N GLY A 255 -3.80 -24.14 -26.78
CA GLY A 255 -2.45 -24.70 -26.85
C GLY A 255 -1.73 -24.62 -25.52
N GLY A 256 -0.50 -25.12 -25.43
CA GLY A 256 0.27 -25.09 -24.18
C GLY A 256 -0.08 -26.22 -23.20
N GLY A 257 0.24 -26.03 -21.92
CA GLY A 257 0.20 -27.08 -20.91
C GLY A 257 1.12 -28.27 -21.28
N TRP A 258 0.66 -29.49 -21.05
CA TRP A 258 1.42 -30.72 -21.34
C TRP A 258 1.37 -31.12 -22.82
N ASN A 259 0.55 -30.46 -23.64
CA ASN A 259 0.34 -30.78 -25.05
C ASN A 259 -0.09 -32.25 -25.27
N TYR A 260 0.16 -32.82 -26.46
CA TYR A 260 -0.20 -34.17 -26.89
C TYR A 260 -1.70 -34.48 -26.85
N TYR A 261 -2.50 -33.49 -27.25
CA TYR A 261 -3.94 -33.57 -27.45
C TYR A 261 -4.33 -32.99 -28.81
N ARG A 262 -5.53 -33.32 -29.29
CA ARG A 262 -6.07 -32.87 -30.58
C ARG A 262 -7.21 -31.91 -30.35
N ILE A 263 -7.31 -30.91 -31.21
CA ILE A 263 -8.40 -29.92 -31.19
C ILE A 263 -9.21 -30.06 -32.48
N ASP A 264 -10.54 -30.03 -32.35
CA ASP A 264 -11.48 -30.04 -33.48
C ASP A 264 -12.13 -28.67 -33.67
N SER A 265 -12.64 -28.07 -32.60
CA SER A 265 -13.38 -26.81 -32.68
C SER A 265 -13.48 -26.14 -31.31
N ILE A 266 -13.88 -24.87 -31.31
CA ILE A 266 -14.44 -24.19 -30.13
C ILE A 266 -15.90 -23.82 -30.37
N SER A 267 -16.67 -23.70 -29.29
CA SER A 267 -18.03 -23.16 -29.33
C SER A 267 -18.19 -22.03 -28.33
N LEU A 268 -18.83 -20.94 -28.77
CA LEU A 268 -19.22 -19.80 -27.95
C LEU A 268 -20.74 -19.79 -27.84
N ILE A 269 -21.23 -20.05 -26.63
CA ILE A 269 -22.65 -20.04 -26.30
C ILE A 269 -22.96 -18.72 -25.60
N PRO A 270 -23.89 -17.89 -26.11
CA PRO A 270 -24.26 -16.66 -25.42
C PRO A 270 -24.61 -16.92 -23.95
N SER A 271 -24.01 -16.14 -23.05
CA SER A 271 -24.20 -16.26 -21.60
C SER A 271 -24.54 -14.92 -20.96
N ALA A 272 -24.95 -14.94 -19.69
CA ALA A 272 -25.05 -13.74 -18.88
C ALA A 272 -23.65 -13.34 -18.38
N GLU A 273 -23.44 -12.05 -18.12
CA GLU A 273 -22.22 -11.61 -17.44
C GLU A 273 -22.11 -12.26 -16.05
N THR A 274 -20.88 -12.63 -15.67
CA THR A 274 -20.61 -13.10 -14.31
C THR A 274 -20.85 -11.95 -13.32
N PRO A 275 -21.68 -12.12 -12.28
CA PRO A 275 -21.88 -11.08 -11.28
C PRO A 275 -20.55 -10.77 -10.56
N PRO A 276 -20.33 -9.50 -10.15
CA PRO A 276 -19.14 -9.15 -9.38
C PRO A 276 -19.10 -9.93 -8.06
N PRO A 277 -17.91 -10.21 -7.50
CA PRO A 277 -17.80 -10.86 -6.19
C PRO A 277 -18.49 -10.09 -5.09
N LYS A 278 -18.99 -10.83 -4.09
CA LYS A 278 -19.67 -10.27 -2.93
C LYS A 278 -18.61 -9.81 -1.91
N PRO A 279 -18.79 -8.61 -1.30
CA PRO A 279 -18.00 -8.22 -0.14
C PRO A 279 -18.10 -9.29 0.95
N VAL A 280 -17.01 -9.49 1.68
CA VAL A 280 -16.94 -10.46 2.78
C VAL A 280 -17.09 -9.70 4.10
N VAL A 281 -18.01 -10.17 4.96
CA VAL A 281 -18.12 -9.61 6.31
C VAL A 281 -16.91 -10.09 7.13
N PRO A 282 -16.15 -9.18 7.77
CA PRO A 282 -14.88 -9.51 8.41
C PRO A 282 -15.07 -10.17 9.79
N GLU A 283 -15.74 -11.32 9.83
CA GLU A 283 -15.94 -12.10 11.06
C GLU A 283 -14.93 -13.23 11.17
N LEU A 284 -14.25 -13.26 12.32
CA LEU A 284 -13.32 -14.33 12.67
C LEU A 284 -14.05 -15.53 13.26
N VAL A 285 -13.62 -16.74 12.88
CA VAL A 285 -14.16 -18.01 13.39
C VAL A 285 -13.94 -18.17 14.89
N ASN A 286 -12.91 -17.52 15.44
CA ASN A 286 -12.70 -17.44 16.88
C ASN A 286 -13.52 -16.29 17.48
N ALA A 287 -14.62 -16.62 18.16
CA ALA A 287 -15.45 -15.62 18.86
C ALA A 287 -14.69 -14.79 19.92
N ASN A 288 -13.61 -15.34 20.47
CA ASN A 288 -12.78 -14.67 21.46
C ASN A 288 -11.59 -13.91 20.83
N ALA A 289 -11.57 -13.72 19.50
CA ALA A 289 -10.49 -13.05 18.81
C ALA A 289 -10.19 -11.67 19.42
N THR A 290 -8.89 -11.33 19.49
CA THR A 290 -8.43 -10.02 19.99
C THR A 290 -8.95 -8.90 19.10
N GLN A 291 -8.98 -7.68 19.65
CA GLN A 291 -9.42 -6.53 18.86
C GLN A 291 -8.50 -6.29 17.67
N ALA A 292 -7.19 -6.37 17.85
CA ALA A 292 -6.22 -6.24 16.76
C ALA A 292 -6.44 -7.27 15.63
N ALA A 293 -6.82 -8.51 15.94
CA ALA A 293 -7.14 -9.51 14.91
C ALA A 293 -8.43 -9.16 14.15
N LYS A 294 -9.46 -8.66 14.85
CA LYS A 294 -10.71 -8.19 14.24
C LYS A 294 -10.48 -6.96 13.36
N ASP A 295 -9.65 -6.04 13.82
CA ASP A 295 -9.30 -4.83 13.08
C ASP A 295 -8.53 -5.18 11.80
N LEU A 296 -7.57 -6.11 11.89
CA LEU A 296 -6.84 -6.58 10.70
C LEU A 296 -7.78 -7.24 9.68
N VAL A 297 -8.67 -8.14 10.10
CA VAL A 297 -9.61 -8.76 9.13
C VAL A 297 -10.64 -7.75 8.60
N SER A 298 -11.02 -6.75 9.40
CA SER A 298 -11.86 -5.64 8.93
C SER A 298 -11.17 -4.83 7.86
N TYR A 299 -9.90 -4.45 8.08
CA TYR A 299 -9.07 -3.77 7.09
C TYR A 299 -8.92 -4.58 5.80
N LEU A 300 -8.66 -5.90 5.90
CA LEU A 300 -8.60 -6.77 4.73
C LEU A 300 -9.94 -6.84 4.00
N GLY A 301 -11.07 -6.91 4.73
CA GLY A 301 -12.42 -6.96 4.17
C GLY A 301 -12.85 -5.65 3.49
N GLU A 302 -12.51 -4.49 4.06
CA GLU A 302 -12.81 -3.17 3.51
C GLU A 302 -12.08 -2.92 2.18
N ASN A 303 -10.86 -3.44 2.06
CA ASN A 303 -10.04 -3.31 0.86
C ASN A 303 -10.28 -4.41 -0.18
N TYR A 304 -10.83 -5.55 0.24
CA TYR A 304 -11.12 -6.67 -0.65
C TYR A 304 -11.97 -6.23 -1.86
N LEU A 305 -11.64 -6.75 -3.04
CA LEU A 305 -12.22 -6.39 -4.35
C LEU A 305 -11.80 -5.04 -4.92
N ASN A 306 -11.27 -4.12 -4.10
CA ASN A 306 -10.86 -2.79 -4.54
C ASN A 306 -9.35 -2.65 -4.65
N TYR A 307 -8.61 -3.33 -3.77
CA TYR A 307 -7.15 -3.30 -3.67
C TYR A 307 -6.59 -4.68 -3.33
N THR A 308 -5.30 -4.87 -3.57
CA THR A 308 -4.53 -6.06 -3.18
C THR A 308 -3.31 -5.61 -2.38
N LEU A 309 -3.16 -6.12 -1.16
CA LEU A 309 -2.00 -5.80 -0.32
C LEU A 309 -0.76 -6.56 -0.80
N THR A 310 0.38 -5.88 -0.79
CA THR A 310 1.68 -6.47 -1.11
C THR A 310 2.20 -7.35 0.02
N GLY A 311 2.93 -8.41 -0.33
CA GLY A 311 3.55 -9.25 0.67
C GLY A 311 4.79 -10.00 0.24
N GLN A 312 5.65 -10.30 1.20
CA GLN A 312 6.97 -10.90 1.02
C GLN A 312 7.30 -11.89 2.13
N THR A 313 7.86 -13.04 1.76
CA THR A 313 8.39 -14.03 2.70
C THR A 313 9.83 -13.73 3.07
N GLU A 314 10.15 -13.76 4.36
CA GLU A 314 11.51 -13.73 4.89
C GLU A 314 11.96 -15.14 5.29
N PHE A 315 13.06 -15.61 4.69
CA PHE A 315 13.65 -16.88 5.09
C PHE A 315 14.27 -16.73 6.49
N PRO A 316 14.09 -17.68 7.43
CA PRO A 316 14.53 -17.55 8.82
C PRO A 316 16.06 -17.69 8.97
N THR A 317 16.78 -16.70 8.43
CA THR A 317 18.23 -16.54 8.49
C THR A 317 18.56 -15.61 9.64
N LYS A 318 19.33 -16.11 10.61
CA LYS A 318 19.76 -15.32 11.76
C LYS A 318 21.07 -14.59 11.48
N GLU A 319 21.08 -13.27 11.61
CA GLU A 319 22.28 -12.44 11.55
C GLU A 319 22.57 -11.83 12.93
N GLY A 320 23.65 -12.29 13.57
CA GLY A 320 23.92 -11.93 14.96
C GLY A 320 22.85 -12.49 15.89
N ASP A 321 22.13 -11.60 16.60
CA ASP A 321 21.06 -11.96 17.54
C ASP A 321 19.64 -11.76 16.96
N GLU A 322 19.52 -11.35 15.70
CA GLU A 322 18.25 -10.95 15.07
C GLU A 322 17.98 -11.69 13.75
N PHE A 323 16.72 -11.69 13.32
CA PHE A 323 16.28 -12.15 12.01
C PHE A 323 15.92 -10.92 11.15
N PRO A 324 16.82 -10.42 10.29
CA PRO A 324 16.57 -9.21 9.51
C PRO A 324 15.57 -9.44 8.37
N LEU A 325 14.98 -8.35 7.87
CA LEU A 325 14.08 -8.34 6.71
C LEU A 325 14.89 -8.22 5.40
N ILE A 326 15.55 -9.31 5.00
CA ILE A 326 16.50 -9.33 3.88
C ILE A 326 15.79 -9.13 2.54
N GLU A 327 14.67 -9.82 2.33
CA GLU A 327 13.92 -9.72 1.07
C GLU A 327 13.18 -8.39 0.96
N THR A 328 12.64 -7.90 2.07
CA THR A 328 12.04 -6.56 2.19
C THR A 328 13.05 -5.47 1.83
N GLN A 329 14.31 -5.57 2.30
CA GLN A 329 15.33 -4.58 1.95
C GLN A 329 15.62 -4.56 0.44
N LYS A 330 15.56 -5.69 -0.26
CA LYS A 330 15.75 -5.72 -1.72
C LYS A 330 14.62 -5.00 -2.46
N ILE A 331 13.40 -5.05 -1.93
CA ILE A 331 12.25 -4.33 -2.47
C ILE A 331 12.47 -2.83 -2.26
N LEU A 332 12.79 -2.40 -1.03
CA LEU A 332 13.13 -1.01 -0.71
C LEU A 332 14.28 -0.47 -1.59
N ASP A 333 15.30 -1.28 -1.85
CA ASP A 333 16.42 -0.89 -2.72
C ASP A 333 15.99 -0.72 -4.18
N ALA A 334 14.94 -1.42 -4.62
CA ALA A 334 14.42 -1.37 -5.98
C ALA A 334 13.42 -0.23 -6.20
N THR A 335 12.57 0.05 -5.21
CA THR A 335 11.51 1.07 -5.24
C THR A 335 12.00 2.44 -4.76
N GLY A 336 12.95 2.46 -3.82
CA GLY A 336 13.47 3.66 -3.18
C GLY A 336 12.77 4.01 -1.86
N ASP A 337 11.50 3.64 -1.69
CA ASP A 337 10.66 3.98 -0.54
C ASP A 337 9.59 2.92 -0.19
N ASP A 338 9.03 2.22 -1.17
CA ASP A 338 7.96 1.24 -0.94
C ASP A 338 8.43 -0.05 -0.26
N ALA A 339 7.60 -0.58 0.65
CA ALA A 339 7.81 -1.82 1.38
C ALA A 339 6.55 -2.71 1.38
N PRO A 340 6.69 -4.05 1.50
CA PRO A 340 5.57 -4.98 1.58
C PRO A 340 4.71 -4.75 2.82
N ALA A 341 3.39 -4.68 2.65
CA ALA A 341 2.44 -4.57 3.76
C ALA A 341 2.43 -5.83 4.65
N VAL A 342 2.44 -7.02 4.02
CA VAL A 342 2.43 -8.33 4.69
C VAL A 342 3.83 -8.95 4.66
N VAL A 343 4.37 -9.28 5.83
CA VAL A 343 5.65 -9.99 5.92
C VAL A 343 5.43 -11.37 6.51
N ALA A 344 5.82 -12.41 5.75
CA ALA A 344 5.66 -13.80 6.15
C ALA A 344 6.93 -14.39 6.76
N PHE A 345 6.79 -15.06 7.90
CA PHE A 345 7.88 -15.74 8.60
C PHE A 345 7.59 -17.23 8.77
N ASP A 346 8.64 -18.04 8.97
CA ASP A 346 8.50 -19.49 9.10
C ASP A 346 9.08 -20.03 10.41
N TYR A 347 8.24 -20.72 11.17
CA TYR A 347 8.62 -21.41 12.41
C TYR A 347 9.30 -22.78 12.20
N MET A 348 9.69 -23.14 10.96
CA MET A 348 10.26 -24.44 10.58
C MET A 348 11.36 -24.99 11.52
N ASN A 349 12.18 -24.10 12.09
CA ASN A 349 13.35 -24.46 12.90
C ASN A 349 13.00 -24.71 14.38
N TYR A 350 11.75 -24.51 14.80
CA TYR A 350 11.27 -24.80 16.16
C TYR A 350 10.77 -26.25 16.34
N SER A 351 10.69 -27.03 15.27
CA SER A 351 10.34 -28.45 15.33
C SER A 351 11.37 -29.22 16.18
N SER A 352 10.94 -30.13 17.07
CA SER A 352 11.87 -30.84 17.98
C SER A 352 12.92 -31.71 17.26
N SER A 353 12.68 -32.05 15.99
CA SER A 353 13.62 -32.79 15.15
C SER A 353 14.77 -31.94 14.59
N TYR A 354 14.70 -30.62 14.70
CA TYR A 354 15.70 -29.70 14.16
C TYR A 354 17.03 -29.83 14.92
N ALA A 355 18.13 -29.96 14.18
CA ALA A 355 19.45 -30.23 14.73
C ALA A 355 20.38 -29.00 14.77
N GLY A 356 19.88 -27.83 14.31
CA GLY A 356 20.65 -26.58 14.31
C GLY A 356 21.50 -26.35 13.07
N GLY A 357 21.29 -27.09 11.97
CA GLY A 357 22.13 -27.02 10.77
C GLY A 357 22.15 -25.65 10.07
N ASN A 358 21.09 -24.85 10.23
CA ASN A 358 20.92 -23.52 9.65
C ASN A 358 21.03 -22.38 10.70
N GLY A 359 21.57 -22.66 11.89
CA GLY A 359 21.66 -21.68 12.99
C GLY A 359 20.62 -21.88 14.08
N SER A 360 20.59 -20.97 15.07
CA SER A 360 19.62 -21.01 16.17
C SER A 360 18.27 -20.44 15.72
N PHE A 361 17.18 -21.09 16.13
CA PHE A 361 15.82 -20.60 15.96
C PHE A 361 15.42 -19.57 17.04
N GLU A 362 16.17 -19.51 18.14
CA GLU A 362 15.86 -18.61 19.26
C GLU A 362 15.90 -17.15 18.81
N GLY A 363 14.87 -16.37 19.18
CA GLY A 363 14.78 -14.94 18.88
C GLY A 363 13.94 -14.59 17.66
N LEU A 364 13.32 -15.57 16.96
CA LEU A 364 12.49 -15.27 15.80
C LEU A 364 11.26 -14.45 16.19
N SER A 365 10.47 -14.91 17.16
CA SER A 365 9.28 -14.18 17.62
C SER A 365 9.63 -12.80 18.17
N GLU A 366 10.76 -12.67 18.88
CA GLU A 366 11.27 -11.38 19.35
C GLU A 366 11.63 -10.45 18.18
N SER A 367 12.22 -10.98 17.11
CA SER A 367 12.52 -10.20 15.90
C SER A 367 11.23 -9.79 15.16
N ILE A 368 10.23 -10.68 15.08
CA ILE A 368 8.91 -10.38 14.52
C ILE A 368 8.24 -9.23 15.30
N ILE A 369 8.23 -9.31 16.64
CA ILE A 369 7.68 -8.25 17.50
C ILE A 369 8.41 -6.94 17.26
N LYS A 370 9.75 -6.97 17.20
CA LYS A 370 10.56 -5.79 16.90
C LYS A 370 10.18 -5.17 15.56
N HIS A 371 10.14 -5.96 14.48
CA HIS A 371 9.79 -5.46 13.15
C HIS A 371 8.38 -4.90 13.08
N HIS A 372 7.42 -5.56 13.72
CA HIS A 372 6.06 -5.05 13.82
C HIS A 372 6.01 -3.72 14.60
N ASN A 373 6.70 -3.61 15.73
CA ASN A 373 6.73 -2.37 16.50
C ASN A 373 7.48 -1.22 15.79
N GLU A 374 8.47 -1.53 14.96
CA GLU A 374 9.26 -0.54 14.22
C GLU A 374 8.57 -0.05 12.95
N ARG A 375 7.80 -0.91 12.29
CA ARG A 375 7.31 -0.68 10.92
C ARG A 375 5.80 -0.91 10.74
N ASN A 376 5.12 -1.48 11.73
CA ASN A 376 3.73 -1.94 11.66
C ASN A 376 3.42 -2.92 10.53
N ILE A 377 4.36 -3.82 10.24
CA ILE A 377 4.15 -4.88 9.24
C ILE A 377 2.97 -5.77 9.64
N ILE A 378 2.13 -6.17 8.69
CA ILE A 378 1.14 -7.22 8.92
C ILE A 378 1.90 -8.56 8.99
N VAL A 379 1.79 -9.25 10.11
CA VAL A 379 2.52 -10.50 10.34
C VAL A 379 1.75 -11.67 9.74
N SER A 380 2.36 -12.37 8.80
CA SER A 380 1.96 -13.71 8.37
C SER A 380 2.96 -14.73 8.91
N ALA A 381 2.47 -15.89 9.36
CA ALA A 381 3.34 -16.95 9.85
C ALA A 381 2.91 -18.29 9.28
N LEU A 382 3.87 -19.01 8.71
CA LEU A 382 3.74 -20.37 8.23
C LEU A 382 4.60 -21.33 9.05
N TRP A 383 4.41 -22.63 8.82
CA TRP A 383 5.20 -23.66 9.47
C TRP A 383 5.50 -24.83 8.55
N HIS A 384 6.73 -24.88 8.04
CA HIS A 384 7.28 -26.11 7.45
C HIS A 384 7.60 -27.12 8.56
N TRP A 385 6.56 -27.79 9.06
CA TRP A 385 6.66 -28.68 10.22
C TRP A 385 7.52 -29.90 9.92
N ARG A 386 8.74 -29.93 10.47
CA ARG A 386 9.61 -31.10 10.33
C ARG A 386 9.05 -32.25 11.17
N ALA A 387 8.94 -33.43 10.58
CA ALA A 387 8.28 -34.56 11.22
C ALA A 387 8.91 -34.84 12.61
N PRO A 388 8.10 -34.94 13.69
CA PRO A 388 8.61 -35.08 15.06
C PRO A 388 9.50 -36.33 15.25
N SER A 389 9.24 -37.37 14.46
CA SER A 389 10.05 -38.59 14.42
C SER A 389 10.00 -39.25 13.03
N GLY A 390 10.63 -40.41 12.87
CA GLY A 390 10.62 -41.15 11.60
C GLY A 390 11.54 -40.60 10.49
N ASN A 391 12.33 -39.57 10.76
CA ASN A 391 13.23 -38.96 9.79
C ASN A 391 14.23 -39.97 9.19
N THR A 392 14.31 -40.04 7.85
CA THR A 392 15.10 -41.06 7.12
C THR A 392 16.57 -40.68 6.97
N ALA A 393 16.89 -39.39 7.02
CA ALA A 393 18.24 -38.85 6.98
C ALA A 393 18.69 -38.35 8.37
N THR A 394 20.01 -38.33 8.59
CA THR A 394 20.61 -37.64 9.75
C THR A 394 20.72 -36.15 9.45
N GLY A 395 20.24 -35.29 10.35
CA GLY A 395 20.28 -33.83 10.17
C GLY A 395 19.08 -33.16 10.81
N ASP A 396 18.61 -32.07 10.19
CA ASP A 396 17.58 -31.18 10.71
C ASP A 396 16.14 -31.74 10.73
N GLY A 397 15.93 -33.00 10.33
CA GLY A 397 14.59 -33.54 10.11
C GLY A 397 13.95 -33.00 8.82
N SER A 398 12.90 -33.67 8.35
CA SER A 398 12.23 -33.43 7.07
C SER A 398 10.76 -33.13 7.26
N PHE A 399 10.26 -32.11 6.55
CA PHE A 399 8.83 -31.88 6.34
C PHE A 399 8.30 -32.60 5.09
N TYR A 400 9.17 -32.99 4.16
CA TYR A 400 8.79 -33.78 2.98
C TYR A 400 8.41 -35.22 3.33
N SER A 401 7.36 -35.72 2.67
CA SER A 401 6.80 -37.07 2.80
C SER A 401 7.82 -38.17 2.52
N ASP A 402 8.74 -37.98 1.57
CA ASP A 402 9.77 -38.96 1.25
C ASP A 402 10.97 -38.96 2.22
N GLY A 403 11.07 -37.91 3.04
CA GLY A 403 12.11 -37.73 4.05
C GLY A 403 11.74 -38.27 5.43
N THR A 404 10.53 -38.82 5.63
CA THR A 404 10.07 -39.34 6.92
C THR A 404 9.23 -40.62 6.79
N THR A 405 9.25 -41.46 7.82
CA THR A 405 8.33 -42.60 7.99
C THR A 405 7.27 -42.34 9.06
N PHE A 406 7.07 -41.08 9.46
CA PHE A 406 6.03 -40.71 10.43
C PHE A 406 4.64 -41.04 9.89
N ASP A 407 3.86 -41.79 10.66
CA ASP A 407 2.51 -42.23 10.27
C ASP A 407 1.47 -41.40 11.04
N LEU A 408 1.00 -40.32 10.39
CA LEU A 408 0.04 -39.40 11.00
C LEU A 408 -1.29 -40.11 11.31
N ALA A 409 -1.78 -40.97 10.40
CA ALA A 409 -3.03 -41.67 10.60
C ALA A 409 -2.95 -42.60 11.83
N ALA A 410 -1.81 -43.29 12.01
CA ALA A 410 -1.58 -44.10 13.21
C ALA A 410 -1.47 -43.27 14.48
N ALA A 411 -0.78 -42.12 14.43
CA ALA A 411 -0.65 -41.22 15.57
C ALA A 411 -2.01 -40.67 16.02
N LEU A 412 -2.85 -40.18 15.10
CA LEU A 412 -4.20 -39.67 15.42
C LEU A 412 -5.16 -40.75 15.89
N ALA A 413 -4.98 -42.01 15.45
CA ALA A 413 -5.82 -43.12 15.87
C ALA A 413 -5.53 -43.61 17.31
N ASP A 414 -4.36 -43.29 17.88
CA ASP A 414 -3.95 -43.67 19.24
C ASP A 414 -3.36 -42.47 19.98
N THR A 415 -4.23 -41.71 20.67
CA THR A 415 -3.85 -40.51 21.43
C THR A 415 -2.94 -40.79 22.63
N ASP A 416 -2.77 -42.06 23.03
CA ASP A 416 -1.84 -42.47 24.09
C ASP A 416 -0.46 -42.88 23.52
N SER A 417 -0.28 -42.85 22.20
CA SER A 417 0.98 -43.21 21.54
C SER A 417 2.10 -42.18 21.76
N ALA A 418 3.35 -42.63 21.60
CA ALA A 418 4.50 -41.73 21.69
C ALA A 418 4.52 -40.73 20.53
N GLU A 419 4.08 -41.16 19.35
CA GLU A 419 3.99 -40.37 18.13
C GLU A 419 2.94 -39.26 18.27
N TYR A 420 1.78 -39.54 18.88
CA TYR A 420 0.80 -38.50 19.20
C TYR A 420 1.35 -37.50 20.23
N GLN A 421 2.03 -37.97 21.28
CA GLN A 421 2.63 -37.06 22.26
C GLN A 421 3.69 -36.16 21.61
N GLN A 422 4.51 -36.69 20.70
CA GLN A 422 5.49 -35.89 19.95
C GLN A 422 4.83 -34.83 19.07
N LEU A 423 3.70 -35.15 18.43
CA LEU A 423 2.90 -34.20 17.66
C LEU A 423 2.43 -33.04 18.56
N ILE A 424 1.90 -33.35 19.75
CA ILE A 424 1.44 -32.36 20.72
C ILE A 424 2.61 -31.54 21.29
N ASP A 425 3.75 -32.16 21.56
CA ASP A 425 4.94 -31.48 22.09
C ASP A 425 5.45 -30.41 21.10
N ASP A 426 5.52 -30.74 19.80
CA ASP A 426 5.89 -29.77 18.75
C ASP A 426 4.86 -28.64 18.64
N MET A 427 3.56 -28.96 18.66
CA MET A 427 2.50 -27.95 18.66
C MET A 427 2.62 -27.00 19.85
N ASP A 428 2.90 -27.53 21.06
CA ASP A 428 3.04 -26.73 22.28
C ASP A 428 4.28 -25.82 22.25
N ILE A 429 5.37 -26.24 21.60
CA ILE A 429 6.54 -25.37 21.38
C ILE A 429 6.16 -24.15 20.53
N ILE A 430 5.46 -24.36 19.41
CA ILE A 430 4.99 -23.27 18.56
C ILE A 430 3.97 -22.40 19.29
N ALA A 431 3.07 -22.99 20.08
CA ALA A 431 2.09 -22.25 20.85
C ALA A 431 2.77 -21.27 21.84
N VAL A 432 3.89 -21.66 22.46
CA VAL A 432 4.68 -20.76 23.33
C VAL A 432 5.21 -19.56 22.56
N GLU A 433 5.64 -19.74 21.31
CA GLU A 433 6.15 -18.66 20.47
C GLU A 433 5.04 -17.73 19.97
N LEU A 434 3.95 -18.30 19.44
CA LEU A 434 2.76 -17.53 19.06
C LEU A 434 2.15 -16.78 20.26
N LYS A 435 2.27 -17.33 21.47
CA LYS A 435 1.83 -16.66 22.70
C LYS A 435 2.59 -15.37 22.97
N LYS A 436 3.88 -15.27 22.58
CA LYS A 436 4.64 -14.02 22.69
C LYS A 436 4.06 -12.93 21.78
N LEU A 437 3.70 -13.28 20.55
CA LEU A 437 3.01 -12.36 19.63
C LEU A 437 1.65 -11.94 20.19
N ALA A 438 0.91 -12.89 20.76
CA ALA A 438 -0.37 -12.63 21.41
C ALA A 438 -0.23 -11.70 22.63
N ASP A 439 0.81 -11.87 23.46
CA ASP A 439 1.10 -11.01 24.61
C ASP A 439 1.53 -9.59 24.19
N ALA A 440 2.05 -9.43 22.97
CA ALA A 440 2.36 -8.15 22.35
C ALA A 440 1.16 -7.55 21.57
N ASP A 441 -0.03 -8.17 21.64
CA ASP A 441 -1.25 -7.80 20.90
C ASP A 441 -1.08 -7.75 19.36
N ILE A 442 -0.17 -8.58 18.83
CA ILE A 442 0.10 -8.65 17.39
C ILE A 442 -0.81 -9.71 16.75
N PRO A 443 -1.70 -9.34 15.81
CA PRO A 443 -2.50 -10.29 15.06
C PRO A 443 -1.64 -11.01 14.01
N VAL A 444 -1.93 -12.29 13.78
CA VAL A 444 -1.12 -13.15 12.90
C VAL A 444 -2.01 -13.84 11.87
N LEU A 445 -1.71 -13.65 10.58
CA LEU A 445 -2.22 -14.51 9.51
C LEU A 445 -1.54 -15.88 9.66
N TRP A 446 -2.17 -16.78 10.41
CA TRP A 446 -1.63 -18.08 10.76
C TRP A 446 -1.95 -19.10 9.67
N ARG A 447 -0.93 -19.52 8.94
CA ARG A 447 -1.02 -20.42 7.77
C ARG A 447 -0.28 -21.75 8.02
N PRO A 448 -0.77 -22.60 8.94
CA PRO A 448 -0.13 -23.87 9.26
C PRO A 448 -0.41 -24.94 8.21
N ILE A 449 0.42 -25.98 8.19
CA ILE A 449 0.17 -27.23 7.43
C ILE A 449 -0.32 -27.00 5.99
N HIS A 450 0.24 -25.98 5.35
CA HIS A 450 -0.06 -25.52 3.98
C HIS A 450 0.21 -26.58 2.91
N GLU A 451 -0.37 -26.40 1.71
CA GLU A 451 -0.19 -27.25 0.53
C GLU A 451 -0.50 -28.75 0.73
N ALA A 452 -1.36 -29.09 1.69
CA ALA A 452 -1.65 -30.48 2.06
C ALA A 452 -2.11 -31.34 0.88
N GLU A 453 -2.88 -30.73 -0.03
CA GLU A 453 -3.40 -31.37 -1.24
C GLU A 453 -2.31 -31.92 -2.17
N GLY A 454 -1.13 -31.28 -2.19
CA GLY A 454 0.01 -31.74 -2.99
C GLY A 454 0.62 -33.06 -2.49
N ALA A 455 0.35 -33.44 -1.23
CA ALA A 455 0.86 -34.64 -0.55
C ALA A 455 2.40 -34.78 -0.49
N TRP A 456 3.17 -33.79 -0.97
CA TRP A 456 4.62 -33.76 -0.84
C TRP A 456 5.08 -33.46 0.60
N PHE A 457 4.22 -32.88 1.44
CA PHE A 457 4.44 -32.76 2.87
C PHE A 457 3.75 -33.87 3.66
N TRP A 458 4.37 -34.30 4.76
CA TRP A 458 3.94 -35.50 5.49
C TRP A 458 2.51 -35.40 6.05
N TRP A 459 2.02 -34.19 6.34
CA TRP A 459 0.65 -33.95 6.81
C TRP A 459 -0.41 -34.18 5.73
N GLY A 460 -0.04 -34.07 4.44
CA GLY A 460 -0.90 -34.36 3.30
C GLY A 460 -0.89 -35.82 2.83
N ASN A 461 0.13 -36.60 3.22
CA ASN A 461 0.37 -37.93 2.63
C ASN A 461 -0.62 -39.04 3.05
N PHE A 462 -1.58 -38.74 3.94
CA PHE A 462 -2.56 -39.68 4.48
C PHE A 462 -4.01 -39.34 4.08
N GLY A 463 -4.17 -38.46 3.08
CA GLY A 463 -5.46 -38.08 2.51
C GLY A 463 -6.21 -37.01 3.32
N ALA A 464 -7.23 -36.44 2.68
CA ALA A 464 -7.94 -35.25 3.16
C ALA A 464 -8.58 -35.41 4.54
N ASP A 465 -9.15 -36.58 4.86
CA ASP A 465 -9.79 -36.81 6.17
C ASP A 465 -8.78 -36.74 7.32
N THR A 466 -7.61 -37.39 7.16
CA THR A 466 -6.53 -37.35 8.15
C THR A 466 -5.98 -35.93 8.33
N PHE A 467 -5.86 -35.17 7.23
CA PHE A 467 -5.45 -33.77 7.28
C PHE A 467 -6.45 -32.91 8.07
N LYS A 468 -7.76 -33.04 7.81
CA LYS A 468 -8.80 -32.28 8.53
C LYS A 468 -8.80 -32.60 10.02
N ASP A 469 -8.60 -33.87 10.40
CA ASP A 469 -8.45 -34.26 11.81
C ASP A 469 -7.25 -33.54 12.46
N LEU A 470 -6.12 -33.41 11.75
CA LEU A 470 -4.95 -32.67 12.23
C LEU A 470 -5.21 -31.15 12.32
N TRP A 471 -5.89 -30.57 11.34
CA TRP A 471 -6.25 -29.14 11.34
C TRP A 471 -7.12 -28.80 12.55
N VAL A 472 -8.19 -29.57 12.77
CA VAL A 472 -9.11 -29.36 13.90
C VAL A 472 -8.38 -29.57 15.23
N LEU A 473 -7.50 -30.58 15.32
CA LEU A 473 -6.66 -30.78 16.50
C LEU A 473 -5.79 -29.56 16.80
N MET A 474 -5.14 -28.98 15.78
CA MET A 474 -4.31 -27.79 15.95
C MET A 474 -5.15 -26.58 16.36
N TYR A 475 -6.30 -26.38 15.71
CA TYR A 475 -7.25 -25.32 16.07
C TYR A 475 -7.66 -25.41 17.54
N ASP A 476 -8.12 -26.58 17.99
CA ASP A 476 -8.51 -26.78 19.39
C ASP A 476 -7.33 -26.62 20.35
N ARG A 477 -6.13 -27.05 19.96
CA ARG A 477 -4.94 -26.87 20.78
C ARG A 477 -4.59 -25.40 20.93
N TYR A 478 -4.56 -24.63 19.85
CA TYR A 478 -4.09 -23.24 19.88
C TYR A 478 -5.17 -22.29 20.40
N THR A 479 -6.37 -22.36 19.85
CA THR A 479 -7.47 -21.47 20.20
C THR A 479 -8.04 -21.82 21.57
N ASN A 480 -8.40 -23.08 21.81
CA ASN A 480 -9.14 -23.47 23.01
C ASN A 480 -8.24 -23.85 24.19
N THR A 481 -7.12 -24.55 23.95
CA THR A 481 -6.22 -25.00 25.04
C THR A 481 -5.23 -23.91 25.45
N HIS A 482 -4.57 -23.27 24.49
CA HIS A 482 -3.57 -22.22 24.74
C HIS A 482 -4.13 -20.80 24.77
N GLY A 483 -5.39 -20.60 24.34
CA GLY A 483 -6.04 -19.29 24.35
C GLY A 483 -5.41 -18.28 23.38
N LEU A 484 -4.85 -18.76 22.26
CA LEU A 484 -4.24 -17.94 21.23
C LEU A 484 -5.33 -17.27 20.39
N ASN A 485 -5.78 -16.11 20.85
CA ASN A 485 -6.89 -15.37 20.27
C ASN A 485 -6.47 -14.34 19.21
N ASN A 486 -5.18 -14.20 18.94
CA ASN A 486 -4.63 -13.28 17.94
C ASN A 486 -4.45 -13.95 16.56
N LEU A 487 -4.79 -15.23 16.40
CA LEU A 487 -4.58 -15.98 15.16
C LEU A 487 -5.77 -15.85 14.22
N ILE A 488 -5.47 -15.57 12.96
CA ILE A 488 -6.39 -15.56 11.81
C ILE A 488 -6.05 -16.78 10.97
N TRP A 489 -6.93 -17.77 10.94
CA TRP A 489 -6.69 -19.10 10.37
C TRP A 489 -6.77 -19.08 8.84
N THR A 490 -5.62 -19.19 8.18
CA THR A 490 -5.49 -19.14 6.72
C THR A 490 -5.23 -20.53 6.16
N PHE A 491 -6.19 -21.10 5.44
CA PHE A 491 -6.08 -22.41 4.79
C PHE A 491 -5.69 -22.26 3.33
N THR A 492 -4.75 -23.07 2.82
CA THR A 492 -4.30 -22.97 1.42
C THR A 492 -4.65 -24.17 0.56
N HIS A 493 -5.06 -23.88 -0.66
CA HIS A 493 -5.09 -24.81 -1.77
C HIS A 493 -3.79 -24.69 -2.61
N THR A 494 -3.51 -25.74 -3.37
CA THR A 494 -2.49 -25.75 -4.43
C THR A 494 -3.06 -26.60 -5.58
N SER A 495 -2.28 -27.47 -6.24
CA SER A 495 -2.66 -28.43 -7.29
C SER A 495 -4.12 -28.47 -7.80
N THR A 496 -5.00 -29.37 -7.33
CA THR A 496 -6.32 -29.65 -7.94
C THR A 496 -7.46 -28.80 -7.38
N LEU A 497 -7.19 -27.90 -6.43
CA LEU A 497 -8.18 -27.10 -5.70
C LEU A 497 -9.32 -27.93 -5.09
N SER A 498 -9.09 -29.19 -4.75
CA SER A 498 -10.16 -30.11 -4.31
C SER A 498 -10.75 -29.67 -2.98
N ASN A 499 -12.08 -29.50 -2.94
CA ASN A 499 -12.79 -29.11 -1.73
C ASN A 499 -12.77 -30.20 -0.63
N ASP A 500 -12.37 -31.43 -0.94
CA ASP A 500 -12.32 -32.52 0.05
C ASP A 500 -11.38 -32.22 1.22
N TRP A 501 -10.37 -31.37 0.97
CA TRP A 501 -9.34 -30.93 1.92
C TRP A 501 -9.78 -29.77 2.82
N TYR A 502 -10.87 -29.06 2.48
CA TYR A 502 -11.31 -27.90 3.23
C TYR A 502 -11.74 -28.29 4.66
N PRO A 503 -11.13 -27.74 5.73
CA PRO A 503 -11.48 -28.06 7.12
C PRO A 503 -12.90 -27.64 7.53
N GLY A 504 -13.48 -26.68 6.80
CA GLY A 504 -14.82 -26.15 7.03
C GLY A 504 -14.84 -24.73 7.59
N ASP A 505 -15.94 -24.02 7.36
CA ASP A 505 -16.07 -22.58 7.66
C ASP A 505 -15.86 -22.19 9.13
N ASN A 506 -15.96 -23.15 10.04
CA ASN A 506 -15.79 -22.97 11.49
C ASN A 506 -14.33 -22.94 11.94
N TYR A 507 -13.38 -23.29 11.07
CA TYR A 507 -11.97 -23.47 11.42
C TYR A 507 -11.03 -22.68 10.50
N VAL A 508 -11.60 -21.86 9.59
CA VAL A 508 -10.86 -21.12 8.57
C VAL A 508 -11.44 -19.71 8.46
N ASP A 509 -10.58 -18.71 8.55
CA ASP A 509 -10.90 -17.29 8.34
C ASP A 509 -10.66 -16.87 6.88
N ILE A 510 -9.53 -17.28 6.30
CA ILE A 510 -9.10 -16.90 4.94
C ILE A 510 -8.79 -18.17 4.13
N VAL A 511 -9.21 -18.17 2.85
CA VAL A 511 -8.86 -19.23 1.89
C VAL A 511 -7.78 -18.71 0.95
N GLY A 512 -6.69 -19.45 0.83
CA GLY A 512 -5.51 -19.09 0.06
C GLY A 512 -5.25 -20.03 -1.11
N TYR A 513 -4.45 -19.57 -2.06
CA TYR A 513 -3.81 -20.38 -3.09
C TYR A 513 -2.30 -20.18 -3.05
N ASP A 514 -1.55 -21.29 -3.03
CA ASP A 514 -0.10 -21.30 -3.17
C ASP A 514 0.23 -21.71 -4.62
N GLY A 515 0.63 -20.72 -5.43
CA GLY A 515 0.68 -20.80 -6.89
C GLY A 515 2.05 -20.42 -7.48
N TYR A 516 2.66 -21.35 -8.21
CA TYR A 516 3.92 -21.09 -8.93
C TYR A 516 3.72 -21.29 -10.42
N ALA A 517 3.85 -20.22 -11.20
CA ALA A 517 3.60 -20.22 -12.64
C ALA A 517 4.69 -20.96 -13.44
N GLU A 518 4.32 -21.48 -14.60
CA GLU A 518 5.23 -22.04 -15.61
C GLU A 518 5.01 -21.38 -16.97
N PRO A 519 6.05 -20.81 -17.63
CA PRO A 519 7.45 -20.81 -17.20
C PRO A 519 7.67 -19.99 -15.92
N ARG A 520 8.59 -20.46 -15.08
CA ARG A 520 8.99 -19.72 -13.87
C ARG A 520 9.41 -18.29 -14.22
N ASN A 521 9.07 -17.34 -13.36
CA ASN A 521 9.16 -15.87 -13.52
C ASN A 521 8.03 -15.19 -14.30
N ASP A 522 6.93 -15.86 -14.60
CA ASP A 522 5.82 -15.22 -15.30
C ASP A 522 5.10 -14.22 -14.37
N THR A 523 5.47 -12.94 -14.48
CA THR A 523 4.82 -11.84 -13.75
C THR A 523 3.42 -11.52 -14.28
N SER A 524 3.06 -12.04 -15.46
CA SER A 524 1.71 -11.91 -16.03
C SER A 524 0.74 -12.99 -15.54
N ALA A 525 1.22 -13.96 -14.76
CA ALA A 525 0.37 -15.00 -14.17
C ALA A 525 -0.51 -14.43 -13.05
N THR A 526 -1.75 -14.11 -13.39
CA THR A 526 -2.75 -13.58 -12.43
C THR A 526 -3.42 -14.67 -11.60
N PHE A 527 -3.26 -15.94 -11.97
CA PHE A 527 -3.97 -17.08 -11.40
C PHE A 527 -5.50 -16.93 -11.39
N PHE A 528 -6.05 -16.27 -12.42
CA PHE A 528 -7.49 -15.98 -12.52
C PHE A 528 -8.38 -17.21 -12.38
N SER A 529 -8.04 -18.35 -13.00
CA SER A 529 -8.87 -19.56 -12.91
C SER A 529 -8.94 -20.13 -11.50
N GLN A 530 -7.82 -20.07 -10.76
CA GLN A 530 -7.74 -20.50 -9.37
C GLN A 530 -8.47 -19.52 -8.46
N TYR A 531 -8.28 -18.21 -8.66
CA TYR A 531 -9.05 -17.18 -7.98
C TYR A 531 -10.55 -17.43 -8.15
N ASN A 532 -11.02 -17.58 -9.39
CA ASN A 532 -12.44 -17.73 -9.68
C ASN A 532 -13.02 -19.02 -9.06
N THR A 533 -12.27 -20.13 -9.08
CA THR A 533 -12.69 -21.37 -8.42
C THR A 533 -12.87 -21.20 -6.92
N LEU A 534 -11.96 -20.49 -6.25
CA LEU A 534 -12.03 -20.25 -4.81
C LEU A 534 -13.11 -19.21 -4.46
N LYS A 535 -13.21 -18.14 -5.25
CA LYS A 535 -14.25 -17.12 -5.13
C LYS A 535 -15.63 -17.73 -5.31
N ASP A 536 -15.88 -18.55 -6.33
CA ASP A 536 -17.19 -19.18 -6.55
C ASP A 536 -17.59 -20.12 -5.39
N ARG A 537 -16.61 -20.74 -4.74
CA ARG A 537 -16.83 -21.63 -3.59
C ARG A 537 -17.11 -20.88 -2.29
N HIS A 538 -16.52 -19.72 -2.10
CA HIS A 538 -16.51 -18.98 -0.83
C HIS A 538 -17.03 -17.53 -0.93
N ASP A 539 -17.75 -17.19 -2.01
CA ASP A 539 -18.18 -15.82 -2.33
C ASP A 539 -18.98 -15.19 -1.19
N GLY A 540 -18.54 -14.02 -0.71
CA GLY A 540 -19.14 -13.30 0.41
C GLY A 540 -19.02 -13.99 1.77
N VAL A 541 -18.28 -15.09 1.87
CA VAL A 541 -18.10 -15.87 3.12
C VAL A 541 -16.66 -15.84 3.61
N LYS A 542 -15.67 -15.98 2.71
CA LYS A 542 -14.24 -15.95 3.05
C LYS A 542 -13.47 -15.04 2.11
N LEU A 543 -12.47 -14.37 2.65
CA LEU A 543 -11.46 -13.69 1.83
C LEU A 543 -10.68 -14.73 1.03
N VAL A 544 -10.33 -14.37 -0.21
CA VAL A 544 -9.51 -15.20 -1.11
C VAL A 544 -8.18 -14.50 -1.35
N ALA A 545 -7.06 -15.17 -1.04
CA ALA A 545 -5.71 -14.60 -1.10
C ALA A 545 -4.71 -15.46 -1.90
N LEU A 546 -3.69 -14.84 -2.49
CA LEU A 546 -2.57 -15.52 -3.15
C LEU A 546 -1.47 -15.72 -2.10
N THR A 547 -1.61 -16.76 -1.29
CA THR A 547 -0.85 -16.94 -0.05
C THR A 547 0.60 -17.33 -0.25
N GLU A 548 0.96 -17.81 -1.45
CA GLU A 548 2.33 -17.89 -1.95
C GLU A 548 2.37 -17.69 -3.46
N THR A 549 3.37 -16.97 -3.95
CA THR A 549 3.71 -16.90 -5.37
C THR A 549 5.23 -16.86 -5.58
N GLY A 550 5.69 -17.40 -6.71
CA GLY A 550 7.10 -17.38 -7.06
C GLY A 550 7.63 -15.99 -7.42
N THR A 551 6.80 -15.16 -8.04
CA THR A 551 7.13 -13.82 -8.51
C THR A 551 6.28 -12.76 -7.87
N ILE A 552 6.81 -11.55 -7.78
CA ILE A 552 6.01 -10.35 -7.50
C ILE A 552 5.05 -10.18 -8.68
N PRO A 553 3.73 -10.30 -8.45
CA PRO A 553 2.76 -10.27 -9.54
C PRO A 553 2.42 -8.83 -9.93
N ASP A 554 1.98 -8.65 -11.18
CA ASP A 554 1.36 -7.41 -11.64
C ASP A 554 -0.10 -7.33 -11.12
N VAL A 555 -0.30 -6.59 -10.03
CA VAL A 555 -1.63 -6.39 -9.42
C VAL A 555 -2.57 -5.62 -10.35
N THR A 556 -2.05 -4.68 -11.14
CA THR A 556 -2.89 -3.94 -12.10
C THR A 556 -3.49 -4.94 -13.10
N LEU A 557 -2.66 -5.82 -13.65
CA LEU A 557 -3.13 -6.89 -14.55
C LEU A 557 -4.08 -7.87 -13.85
N MET A 558 -3.83 -8.25 -12.59
CA MET A 558 -4.77 -9.07 -11.81
C MET A 558 -6.16 -8.45 -11.76
N HIS A 559 -6.26 -7.15 -11.45
CA HIS A 559 -7.54 -6.44 -11.39
C HIS A 559 -8.19 -6.25 -12.76
N GLU A 560 -7.41 -5.97 -13.81
CA GLU A 560 -7.89 -5.94 -15.20
C GLU A 560 -8.51 -7.28 -15.63
N GLN A 561 -7.93 -8.39 -15.16
CA GLN A 561 -8.43 -9.75 -15.39
C GLN A 561 -9.47 -10.20 -14.36
N LYS A 562 -9.91 -9.32 -13.45
CA LYS A 562 -10.91 -9.60 -12.40
C LYS A 562 -10.47 -10.68 -11.39
N ALA A 563 -9.17 -10.86 -11.20
CA ALA A 563 -8.56 -11.68 -10.16
C ALA A 563 -8.28 -10.85 -8.90
N TYR A 564 -9.32 -10.59 -8.10
CA TYR A 564 -9.24 -9.69 -6.94
C TYR A 564 -8.72 -10.40 -5.68
N TRP A 565 -7.46 -10.83 -5.69
CA TRP A 565 -6.80 -11.40 -4.52
C TRP A 565 -6.73 -10.36 -3.38
N SER A 566 -7.03 -10.78 -2.14
CA SER A 566 -7.00 -9.89 -0.95
C SER A 566 -5.59 -9.37 -0.66
N PHE A 567 -4.62 -10.27 -0.72
CA PHE A 567 -3.20 -9.98 -0.64
C PHE A 567 -2.44 -11.03 -1.43
N PHE A 568 -1.21 -10.73 -1.82
CA PHE A 568 -0.26 -11.74 -2.29
C PHE A 568 0.92 -11.86 -1.32
N ILE A 569 1.61 -13.00 -1.31
CA ILE A 569 2.88 -13.16 -0.61
C ILE A 569 3.90 -13.80 -1.55
N THR A 570 4.93 -13.05 -1.92
CA THR A 570 6.02 -13.58 -2.75
C THR A 570 6.97 -14.42 -1.92
N TRP A 571 7.42 -15.55 -2.46
CA TRP A 571 8.41 -16.41 -1.81
C TRP A 571 9.78 -15.74 -1.70
N ASN A 572 10.64 -16.24 -0.79
CA ASN A 572 11.98 -15.69 -0.62
C ASN A 572 12.90 -16.01 -1.81
N SER A 573 13.97 -15.24 -1.97
CA SER A 573 14.95 -15.48 -3.03
C SER A 573 15.72 -16.79 -2.82
N GLU A 574 15.88 -17.60 -3.87
CA GLU A 574 16.68 -18.83 -3.82
C GLU A 574 18.18 -18.55 -4.02
N THR A 575 18.82 -17.92 -3.04
CA THR A 575 20.23 -17.45 -3.15
C THR A 575 21.26 -18.55 -3.46
N TRP A 576 20.93 -19.83 -3.24
CA TRP A 576 21.78 -20.97 -3.61
C TRP A 576 21.81 -21.25 -5.12
N ASN A 577 20.87 -20.68 -5.87
CA ASN A 577 20.76 -20.84 -7.31
C ASN A 577 20.76 -19.45 -7.96
N PRO A 578 21.90 -18.99 -8.53
CA PRO A 578 21.99 -17.68 -9.15
C PRO A 578 21.16 -17.56 -10.44
N ASP A 579 20.72 -18.69 -11.01
CA ASP A 579 19.80 -18.72 -12.15
C ASP A 579 18.33 -18.81 -11.69
N SER A 580 18.07 -18.75 -10.38
CA SER A 580 16.70 -18.73 -9.86
C SER A 580 16.04 -17.42 -10.19
N VAL A 581 14.73 -17.53 -10.42
CA VAL A 581 13.85 -16.45 -10.81
C VAL A 581 12.73 -16.23 -9.78
N ILE A 582 12.91 -16.78 -8.58
CA ILE A 582 11.95 -16.71 -7.48
C ILE A 582 12.37 -15.60 -6.50
N GLY A 583 11.38 -14.86 -5.99
CA GLY A 583 11.60 -13.76 -5.06
C GLY A 583 12.21 -12.51 -5.71
N PRO A 584 12.46 -11.45 -4.92
CA PRO A 584 12.89 -10.15 -5.44
C PRO A 584 14.28 -10.19 -6.09
N GLN A 585 15.16 -11.15 -5.75
CA GLN A 585 16.44 -11.32 -6.46
C GLN A 585 16.26 -11.73 -7.93
N GLY A 586 15.21 -12.51 -8.23
CA GLY A 586 14.92 -13.01 -9.57
C GLY A 586 14.17 -12.01 -10.46
N ALA A 587 13.66 -10.93 -9.88
CA ALA A 587 12.90 -9.89 -10.56
C ALA A 587 13.81 -8.73 -11.02
N ASN A 588 13.39 -8.04 -12.08
CA ASN A 588 14.04 -6.82 -12.53
C ASN A 588 13.63 -5.66 -11.60
N PRO A 589 14.56 -4.88 -11.02
CA PRO A 589 14.22 -3.79 -10.10
C PRO A 589 13.21 -2.78 -10.65
N SER A 590 13.26 -2.46 -11.96
CA SER A 590 12.26 -1.55 -12.56
C SER A 590 10.85 -2.14 -12.60
N ASP A 591 10.73 -3.47 -12.66
CA ASP A 591 9.45 -4.15 -12.65
C ASP A 591 8.91 -4.22 -11.21
N ILE A 592 9.79 -4.38 -10.21
CA ILE A 592 9.42 -4.28 -8.79
C ILE A 592 8.85 -2.88 -8.51
N ASP A 593 9.58 -1.83 -8.88
CA ASP A 593 9.16 -0.44 -8.74
C ASP A 593 7.79 -0.20 -9.40
N ALA A 594 7.64 -0.60 -10.67
CA ALA A 594 6.38 -0.46 -11.39
C ALA A 594 5.21 -1.23 -10.75
N PHE A 595 5.46 -2.43 -10.21
CA PHE A 595 4.40 -3.25 -9.60
C PHE A 595 4.01 -2.77 -8.20
N TYR A 596 4.95 -2.19 -7.42
CA TYR A 596 4.65 -1.59 -6.12
C TYR A 596 3.98 -0.22 -6.24
N ALA A 597 4.30 0.55 -7.29
CA ALA A 597 3.63 1.80 -7.64
C ALA A 597 2.30 1.61 -8.42
N GLY A 598 1.88 0.37 -8.64
CA GLY A 598 0.73 0.03 -9.47
C GLY A 598 -0.61 0.51 -8.89
N ASP A 599 -1.57 0.80 -9.78
CA ASP A 599 -2.94 1.08 -9.35
C ASP A 599 -3.51 -0.13 -8.58
N LYS A 600 -4.32 0.13 -7.56
CA LYS A 600 -4.97 -0.90 -6.72
C LYS A 600 -4.01 -1.71 -5.83
N VAL A 601 -2.78 -1.25 -5.65
CA VAL A 601 -1.80 -1.81 -4.72
C VAL A 601 -1.91 -1.10 -3.37
N LEU A 602 -1.70 -1.85 -2.27
CA LEU A 602 -1.52 -1.28 -0.94
C LEU A 602 -0.20 -1.78 -0.35
N ASN A 603 0.69 -0.83 -0.06
CA ASN A 603 2.01 -1.04 0.52
C ASN A 603 1.98 -0.83 2.03
N LEU A 604 3.14 -0.99 2.68
CA LEU A 604 3.26 -0.83 4.13
C LEU A 604 2.80 0.55 4.61
N ALA A 605 3.09 1.61 3.86
CA ALA A 605 2.70 2.97 4.20
C ALA A 605 1.17 3.16 4.25
N ASP A 606 0.41 2.31 3.54
CA ASP A 606 -1.06 2.34 3.53
C ASP A 606 -1.68 1.60 4.72
N VAL A 607 -0.90 0.77 5.43
CA VAL A 607 -1.39 0.00 6.59
C VAL A 607 -1.64 0.96 7.76
N PRO A 608 -2.88 1.01 8.31
CA PRO A 608 -3.20 1.88 9.44
C PRO A 608 -2.29 1.60 10.65
N GLY A 609 -1.59 2.63 11.12
CA GLY A 609 -0.67 2.53 12.26
C GLY A 609 0.81 2.34 11.91
N GLY A 610 1.19 2.30 10.62
CA GLY A 610 2.57 2.31 10.12
C GLY A 610 3.33 3.60 10.40
N ARG A 611 3.58 3.86 11.68
CA ARG A 611 4.22 5.10 12.14
C ARG A 611 5.71 4.89 12.34
N GLU A 612 6.49 5.78 11.75
CA GLU A 612 7.93 5.89 11.99
C GLU A 612 8.22 6.08 13.48
N GLN A 613 9.19 5.33 14.00
CA GLN A 613 9.68 5.51 15.36
C GLN A 613 10.60 6.73 15.44
N VAL A 614 10.31 7.62 16.39
CA VAL A 614 11.02 8.87 16.59
C VAL A 614 12.11 8.73 17.64
N SER A 615 13.33 9.18 17.30
CA SER A 615 14.45 9.40 18.22
C SER A 615 15.34 10.54 17.70
N GLY A 616 16.16 11.12 18.57
CA GLY A 616 17.02 12.25 18.21
C GLY A 616 16.25 13.55 18.03
N THR A 617 16.77 14.45 17.19
CA THR A 617 16.12 15.74 16.92
C THR A 617 14.82 15.51 16.17
N TYR A 618 13.70 15.88 16.78
CA TYR A 618 12.39 15.86 16.13
C TYR A 618 12.22 17.06 15.21
N THR A 619 12.56 18.25 15.71
CA THR A 619 12.63 19.48 14.93
C THR A 619 13.53 20.49 15.63
N ASP A 620 14.35 21.17 14.86
CA ASP A 620 15.12 22.35 15.27
C ASP A 620 14.64 23.62 14.54
N PHE A 621 13.53 23.52 13.80
CA PHE A 621 12.92 24.60 13.02
C PHE A 621 13.85 25.26 11.98
N GLU A 622 14.97 24.62 11.65
CA GLU A 622 15.85 25.04 10.57
C GLU A 622 15.31 24.61 9.20
N ALA A 623 15.67 25.36 8.17
CA ALA A 623 15.37 24.96 6.79
C ALA A 623 16.32 23.84 6.33
N ASP A 624 15.79 22.88 5.57
CA ASP A 624 16.58 21.75 5.07
C ASP A 624 17.77 22.22 4.22
N THR A 625 18.90 21.57 4.43
CA THR A 625 20.13 21.78 3.68
C THR A 625 20.28 20.79 2.52
N TYR A 626 19.29 19.92 2.26
CA TYR A 626 19.31 18.90 1.20
C TYR A 626 20.53 17.96 1.29
N HIS A 627 20.88 17.58 2.52
CA HIS A 627 22.07 16.78 2.86
C HIS A 627 23.40 17.37 2.37
N TRP A 628 23.46 18.68 2.09
CA TRP A 628 24.72 19.33 1.78
C TRP A 628 25.60 19.41 3.02
N GLU A 629 26.90 19.31 2.79
CA GLU A 629 27.93 19.39 3.82
C GLU A 629 28.86 20.57 3.52
N GLY A 630 29.15 21.37 4.55
CA GLY A 630 30.15 22.43 4.50
C GLY A 630 31.51 21.94 4.99
N GLN A 631 32.58 22.28 4.26
CA GLN A 631 33.94 21.89 4.63
C GLN A 631 34.93 23.06 4.49
N VAL A 632 35.94 23.07 5.35
CA VAL A 632 37.14 23.92 5.19
C VAL A 632 38.35 23.00 5.01
N ASN A 633 39.11 23.20 3.94
CA ASN A 633 40.24 22.34 3.57
C ASN A 633 39.89 20.84 3.55
N TRP A 634 38.73 20.49 2.98
CA TRP A 634 38.23 19.11 2.89
C TRP A 634 37.96 18.42 4.23
N SER A 635 37.80 19.20 5.29
CA SER A 635 37.39 18.71 6.61
C SER A 635 35.98 19.23 6.91
N PRO A 636 35.05 18.35 7.33
CA PRO A 636 33.71 18.73 7.79
C PRO A 636 33.77 19.89 8.78
N THR A 637 32.81 20.80 8.69
CA THR A 637 32.74 21.93 9.62
C THR A 637 31.31 22.40 9.85
N ASP A 638 31.04 22.87 11.07
CA ASP A 638 29.70 23.28 11.49
C ASP A 638 29.26 24.62 10.87
N GLY A 639 27.99 24.98 11.01
CA GLY A 639 27.49 26.31 10.63
C GLY A 639 27.10 26.46 9.17
N LEU A 640 26.90 25.34 8.46
CA LEU A 640 26.11 25.31 7.23
C LEU A 640 24.64 25.54 7.59
N ASN A 641 23.94 26.38 6.84
CA ASN A 641 22.51 26.63 7.00
C ASN A 641 21.91 27.23 5.72
N VAL A 642 20.58 27.28 5.63
CA VAL A 642 19.87 28.01 4.58
C VAL A 642 19.34 29.34 5.14
N ASN A 643 19.56 30.45 4.45
CA ASN A 643 19.08 31.77 4.87
C ASN A 643 18.89 32.75 3.71
N ASN A 644 18.31 33.91 4.01
CA ASN A 644 17.97 34.96 3.05
C ASN A 644 19.01 36.10 2.94
N MET A 645 20.23 35.90 3.45
CA MET A 645 21.26 36.96 3.41
C MET A 645 21.73 37.26 1.99
N TRP A 646 21.68 36.26 1.11
CA TRP A 646 22.08 36.36 -0.28
C TRP A 646 21.35 35.29 -1.09
N ALA A 647 20.81 35.68 -2.26
CA ALA A 647 20.24 34.76 -3.23
C ALA A 647 20.33 35.42 -4.62
N MET A 648 20.56 34.63 -5.66
CA MET A 648 20.59 35.06 -7.07
C MET A 648 19.25 34.80 -7.78
N SER A 649 18.43 33.90 -7.25
CA SER A 649 17.01 33.71 -7.54
C SER A 649 16.25 33.55 -6.23
N GLY A 650 14.93 33.77 -6.23
CA GLY A 650 14.11 33.53 -5.05
C GLY A 650 14.51 34.37 -3.82
N SER A 651 14.52 33.74 -2.64
CA SER A 651 14.69 34.38 -1.34
C SER A 651 15.75 33.74 -0.45
N MET A 652 16.18 32.51 -0.69
CA MET A 652 17.08 31.76 0.18
C MET A 652 18.28 31.20 -0.60
N ALA A 653 19.38 30.98 0.11
CA ALA A 653 20.51 30.21 -0.40
C ALA A 653 21.15 29.40 0.72
N LEU A 654 21.81 28.31 0.35
CA LEU A 654 22.70 27.59 1.24
C LEU A 654 23.92 28.46 1.56
N ASN A 655 24.26 28.59 2.82
CA ASN A 655 25.29 29.49 3.33
C ASN A 655 26.23 28.77 4.30
N LEU A 656 27.50 29.14 4.22
CA LEU A 656 28.52 28.82 5.22
C LEU A 656 29.26 30.09 5.61
N THR A 657 29.22 30.44 6.90
CA THR A 657 29.95 31.59 7.46
C THR A 657 31.13 31.13 8.29
N LYS A 658 32.32 31.71 8.05
CA LYS A 658 33.57 31.32 8.74
C LYS A 658 34.45 32.50 9.11
N ASP A 659 35.01 32.44 10.30
CA ASP A 659 36.19 33.22 10.68
C ASP A 659 37.42 32.55 10.07
N LEU A 660 37.95 33.09 8.97
CA LEU A 660 39.09 32.50 8.29
C LEU A 660 40.39 32.65 9.09
N THR A 661 40.43 33.55 10.09
CA THR A 661 41.60 33.77 10.92
C THR A 661 41.85 32.65 11.94
N THR A 662 40.86 31.78 12.18
CA THR A 662 40.99 30.63 13.09
C THR A 662 41.75 29.46 12.47
N TYR A 663 42.06 29.52 11.18
CA TYR A 663 42.73 28.45 10.43
C TYR A 663 44.19 28.83 10.15
N ASP A 664 45.12 27.89 10.35
CA ASP A 664 46.55 28.11 10.07
C ASP A 664 46.82 28.46 8.59
N ALA A 665 46.00 27.91 7.69
CA ALA A 665 45.88 28.26 6.29
C ALA A 665 44.50 27.87 5.77
N VAL A 666 43.90 28.68 4.89
CA VAL A 666 42.64 28.35 4.20
C VAL A 666 42.93 28.24 2.71
N GLU A 667 42.94 27.02 2.20
CA GLU A 667 43.10 26.75 0.77
C GLU A 667 41.74 26.69 0.06
N ASN A 668 40.75 26.07 0.71
CA ASN A 668 39.45 25.78 0.11
C ASN A 668 38.32 25.89 1.13
N VAL A 669 37.18 26.41 0.68
CA VAL A 669 35.87 26.18 1.31
C VAL A 669 35.05 25.35 0.33
N VAL A 670 34.43 24.26 0.78
CA VAL A 670 33.75 23.30 -0.09
C VAL A 670 32.32 23.08 0.40
N PHE A 671 31.40 23.03 -0.54
CA PHE A 671 30.03 22.55 -0.39
C PHE A 671 29.92 21.26 -1.19
N GLN A 672 29.41 20.18 -0.62
CA GLN A 672 29.18 18.94 -1.37
C GLN A 672 27.98 18.16 -0.83
N THR A 673 27.35 17.36 -1.67
CA THR A 673 26.23 16.48 -1.30
C THR A 673 26.37 15.12 -2.00
N TYR A 674 25.79 14.09 -1.39
CA TYR A 674 25.68 12.72 -1.89
C TYR A 674 24.23 12.25 -1.77
N PRO A 675 23.37 12.61 -2.73
CA PRO A 675 21.97 12.21 -2.68
C PRO A 675 21.87 10.67 -2.69
N ALA A 676 20.97 10.13 -1.87
CA ALA A 676 20.60 8.71 -1.92
C ALA A 676 20.09 8.37 -3.33
N GLY A 677 20.51 7.24 -3.90
CA GLY A 677 20.23 6.88 -5.30
C GLY A 677 21.07 7.63 -6.37
N GLY A 678 21.77 8.70 -5.98
CA GLY A 678 22.55 9.54 -6.88
C GLY A 678 21.70 10.58 -7.63
N LEU A 679 22.36 11.59 -8.21
CA LEU A 679 21.70 12.61 -9.02
C LEU A 679 21.46 12.09 -10.43
N ASP A 680 20.19 11.94 -10.84
CA ASP A 680 19.83 11.54 -12.20
C ASP A 680 20.29 12.58 -13.23
N VAL A 681 21.02 12.10 -14.23
CA VAL A 681 21.55 12.88 -15.34
C VAL A 681 21.19 12.24 -16.69
N THR A 682 20.20 11.35 -16.70
CA THR A 682 19.63 10.79 -17.92
C THR A 682 19.15 11.92 -18.83
N ASP A 683 19.60 11.90 -20.09
CA ASP A 683 19.31 12.91 -21.10
C ASP A 683 19.73 14.36 -20.75
N LYS A 684 20.60 14.55 -19.74
CA LYS A 684 21.15 15.87 -19.37
C LYS A 684 22.54 16.08 -19.96
N VAL A 685 22.79 17.28 -20.49
CA VAL A 685 24.07 17.64 -21.12
C VAL A 685 24.96 18.54 -20.26
N ALA A 686 24.41 19.21 -19.26
CA ALA A 686 25.17 20.08 -18.36
C ALA A 686 24.50 20.26 -16.98
N ILE A 687 25.29 20.68 -15.99
CA ILE A 687 24.81 21.17 -14.69
C ILE A 687 25.29 22.61 -14.50
N ASN A 688 24.39 23.48 -14.08
CA ASN A 688 24.66 24.87 -13.70
C ASN A 688 24.56 25.02 -12.18
N VAL A 689 25.50 25.73 -11.56
CA VAL A 689 25.45 26.07 -10.13
C VAL A 689 25.74 27.55 -9.94
N TYR A 690 24.88 28.21 -9.17
CA TYR A 690 24.95 29.65 -8.92
C TYR A 690 25.54 29.90 -7.54
N VAL A 691 26.62 30.66 -7.47
CA VAL A 691 27.44 30.77 -6.26
C VAL A 691 27.80 32.21 -5.94
N GLY A 692 28.03 32.47 -4.66
CA GLY A 692 28.39 33.79 -4.15
C GLY A 692 29.41 33.73 -3.02
N ALA A 693 30.14 34.83 -2.83
CA ALA A 693 30.98 35.03 -1.66
C ALA A 693 30.97 36.50 -1.23
N VAL A 694 30.82 36.73 0.08
CA VAL A 694 30.76 38.06 0.71
C VAL A 694 31.80 38.13 1.82
N ASP A 695 32.48 39.27 1.94
CA ASP A 695 33.55 39.50 2.92
C ASP A 695 34.65 38.42 2.90
N ALA A 696 34.93 37.84 1.72
CA ALA A 696 35.90 36.77 1.53
C ALA A 696 37.16 37.20 0.75
N GLY A 697 37.27 38.48 0.38
CA GLY A 697 38.35 39.04 -0.45
C GLY A 697 37.97 39.25 -1.92
N SER A 698 38.81 39.96 -2.68
CA SER A 698 38.52 40.34 -4.08
C SER A 698 39.06 39.36 -5.13
N GLU A 699 39.81 38.34 -4.72
CA GLU A 699 40.44 37.34 -5.62
C GLU A 699 39.73 35.98 -5.57
N VAL A 700 38.54 35.93 -4.96
CA VAL A 700 37.78 34.70 -4.79
C VAL A 700 37.34 34.15 -6.15
N ASN A 701 37.58 32.86 -6.34
CA ASN A 701 37.11 32.10 -7.49
C ASN A 701 36.46 30.80 -7.00
N ALA A 702 35.58 30.25 -7.83
CA ALA A 702 34.88 29.02 -7.52
C ALA A 702 34.87 28.05 -8.71
N HIS A 703 34.75 26.76 -8.41
CA HIS A 703 34.52 25.73 -9.41
C HIS A 703 33.58 24.65 -8.89
N ILE A 704 32.87 24.05 -9.84
CA ILE A 704 31.97 22.93 -9.66
C ILE A 704 32.74 21.62 -9.93
N PHE A 705 32.39 20.54 -9.25
CA PHE A 705 32.89 19.20 -9.54
C PHE A 705 31.78 18.16 -9.29
N TYR A 706 31.91 16.98 -9.90
CA TYR A 706 31.03 15.84 -9.62
C TYR A 706 31.82 14.57 -9.35
N LYS A 707 31.16 13.64 -8.65
CA LYS A 707 31.67 12.32 -8.27
C LYS A 707 30.81 11.25 -8.92
N ALA A 708 31.45 10.25 -9.52
CA ALA A 708 30.77 9.11 -10.11
C ALA A 708 31.67 7.87 -10.14
N GLY A 709 31.07 6.67 -10.09
CA GLY A 709 31.77 5.38 -10.07
C GLY A 709 32.12 4.89 -8.65
N GLU A 710 32.82 3.74 -8.55
CA GLU A 710 33.16 3.14 -7.25
C GLU A 710 34.05 4.07 -6.39
N GLY A 711 33.64 4.28 -5.13
CA GLY A 711 34.43 4.97 -4.11
C GLY A 711 34.49 6.50 -4.24
N ASP A 712 33.46 7.13 -4.83
CA ASP A 712 33.27 8.59 -4.87
C ASP A 712 34.44 9.38 -5.46
N ALA A 713 35.09 8.77 -6.45
CA ALA A 713 36.15 9.41 -7.22
C ALA A 713 35.62 10.62 -7.97
N VAL A 714 36.31 11.77 -7.82
CA VAL A 714 35.96 12.99 -8.55
C VAL A 714 36.36 12.81 -10.02
N GLN A 715 35.39 12.85 -10.92
CA GLN A 715 35.59 12.53 -12.33
C GLN A 715 35.84 13.77 -13.20
N SER A 716 35.42 14.96 -12.75
CA SER A 716 35.61 16.20 -13.51
C SER A 716 35.89 17.41 -12.64
N TRP A 717 36.77 18.28 -13.15
CA TRP A 717 37.24 19.52 -12.55
C TRP A 717 37.39 20.60 -13.61
N PRO A 718 36.30 21.26 -14.03
CA PRO A 718 36.37 22.47 -14.85
C PRO A 718 37.27 23.55 -14.23
N ALA A 719 37.69 24.48 -15.08
CA ALA A 719 38.44 25.65 -14.63
C ALA A 719 37.59 26.50 -13.67
N ALA A 720 38.23 27.15 -12.71
CA ALA A 720 37.55 28.06 -11.79
C ALA A 720 37.21 29.38 -12.48
N ASP A 721 36.02 29.90 -12.16
CA ASP A 721 35.56 31.21 -12.56
C ASP A 721 35.76 32.21 -11.43
N ALA A 722 36.24 33.41 -11.77
CA ALA A 722 36.33 34.50 -10.81
C ALA A 722 34.93 35.01 -10.45
N LEU A 723 34.70 35.30 -9.17
CA LEU A 723 33.44 35.88 -8.73
C LEU A 723 33.42 37.37 -9.10
N VAL A 724 32.63 37.73 -10.11
CA VAL A 724 32.42 39.13 -10.55
C VAL A 724 31.36 39.75 -9.66
N ASP A 725 31.67 40.88 -9.01
CA ASP A 725 30.81 41.50 -7.99
C ASP A 725 30.38 40.53 -6.87
N GLY A 726 31.23 39.54 -6.57
CA GLY A 726 30.99 38.54 -5.53
C GLY A 726 30.13 37.35 -5.97
N MET A 727 29.84 37.18 -7.26
CA MET A 727 28.97 36.12 -7.79
C MET A 727 29.52 35.43 -9.05
N ALA A 728 29.11 34.18 -9.27
CA ALA A 728 29.38 33.44 -10.51
C ALA A 728 28.27 32.42 -10.83
N LYS A 729 28.09 32.12 -12.12
CA LYS A 729 27.38 30.93 -12.61
C LYS A 729 28.44 29.95 -13.12
N LEU A 730 28.53 28.80 -12.47
CA LEU A 730 29.44 27.71 -12.85
C LEU A 730 28.68 26.72 -13.73
N THR A 731 29.33 26.19 -14.76
CA THR A 731 28.73 25.17 -15.64
C THR A 731 29.71 24.03 -15.86
N ILE A 732 29.22 22.80 -15.75
CA ILE A 732 29.95 21.58 -16.10
C ILE A 732 29.24 20.85 -17.23
N SER A 733 30.00 20.35 -18.20
CA SER A 733 29.49 19.47 -19.24
C SER A 733 29.41 18.03 -18.70
N LEU A 734 28.32 17.34 -19.03
CA LEU A 734 28.10 15.93 -18.68
C LEU A 734 28.49 14.97 -19.81
N GLN A 735 29.13 15.45 -20.87
CA GLN A 735 29.49 14.61 -22.02
C GLN A 735 30.29 13.37 -21.63
N ASP A 736 31.26 13.49 -20.72
CA ASP A 736 32.08 12.35 -20.28
C ASP A 736 31.28 11.32 -19.47
N VAL A 737 30.19 11.74 -18.84
CA VAL A 737 29.27 10.89 -18.05
C VAL A 737 28.35 10.12 -19.01
N ILE A 738 27.74 10.85 -19.96
CA ILE A 738 26.88 10.27 -21.01
C ILE A 738 27.67 9.29 -21.87
N ASP A 739 28.88 9.66 -22.31
CA ASP A 739 29.74 8.81 -23.14
C ASP A 739 30.22 7.56 -22.39
N ALA A 740 30.30 7.63 -21.05
CA ALA A 740 30.60 6.50 -20.19
C ALA A 740 29.38 5.61 -19.89
N GLY A 741 28.18 6.00 -20.35
CA GLY A 741 26.93 5.27 -20.10
C GLY A 741 26.42 5.37 -18.67
N LEU A 742 26.88 6.37 -17.91
CA LEU A 742 26.40 6.63 -16.55
C LEU A 742 25.11 7.44 -16.62
N THR A 743 24.08 6.97 -15.92
CA THR A 743 22.77 7.64 -15.83
C THR A 743 22.61 8.46 -14.55
N SER A 744 23.49 8.27 -13.56
CA SER A 744 23.48 9.04 -12.31
C SER A 744 24.89 9.46 -11.84
N LEU A 745 24.94 10.48 -10.98
CA LEU A 745 26.15 10.95 -10.29
C LEU A 745 26.04 10.68 -8.79
N ASN A 746 27.05 10.03 -8.19
CA ASN A 746 27.07 9.77 -6.74
C ASN A 746 27.09 11.05 -5.90
N GLY A 747 27.61 12.16 -6.44
CA GLY A 747 27.69 13.40 -5.69
C GLY A 747 28.09 14.62 -6.51
N LEU A 748 27.79 15.80 -5.96
CA LEU A 748 28.04 17.11 -6.56
C LEU A 748 28.71 18.01 -5.54
N GLY A 749 29.57 18.93 -5.98
CA GLY A 749 30.12 19.94 -5.08
C GLY A 749 30.64 21.20 -5.75
N VAL A 750 30.84 22.22 -4.92
CA VAL A 750 31.43 23.51 -5.25
C VAL A 750 32.60 23.77 -4.32
N ARG A 751 33.71 24.25 -4.86
CA ARG A 751 34.87 24.66 -4.07
C ARG A 751 35.22 26.13 -4.35
N PHE A 752 35.43 26.90 -3.30
CA PHE A 752 35.89 28.29 -3.32
C PHE A 752 37.38 28.36 -2.97
N GLN A 753 38.11 29.24 -3.66
CA GLN A 753 39.55 29.48 -3.46
C GLN A 753 39.90 30.97 -3.59
N GLY A 754 41.14 31.34 -3.30
CA GLY A 754 41.63 32.72 -3.46
C GLY A 754 41.07 33.69 -2.40
N MET A 755 40.65 33.14 -1.26
CA MET A 755 40.07 33.90 -0.17
C MET A 755 41.13 34.68 0.62
N ASP A 756 40.74 35.85 1.13
CA ASP A 756 41.54 36.62 2.07
C ASP A 756 41.44 36.01 3.48
N ALA A 757 42.48 35.30 3.89
CA ALA A 757 42.52 34.63 5.20
C ALA A 757 42.47 35.58 6.41
N THR A 758 42.46 36.91 6.21
CA THR A 758 42.29 37.90 7.30
C THR A 758 40.83 38.21 7.62
N GLN A 759 39.88 37.69 6.85
CA GLN A 759 38.47 37.93 7.03
C GLN A 759 37.91 37.11 8.20
N THR A 760 37.17 37.77 9.10
CA THR A 760 36.65 37.17 10.34
C THR A 760 35.19 36.72 10.25
N ALA A 761 34.53 37.00 9.12
CA ALA A 761 33.14 36.66 8.87
C ALA A 761 32.90 36.42 7.37
N ALA A 762 33.81 35.70 6.72
CA ALA A 762 33.67 35.37 5.31
C ALA A 762 32.45 34.45 5.10
N LYS A 763 31.64 34.76 4.09
CA LYS A 763 30.41 34.03 3.77
C LYS A 763 30.47 33.47 2.37
N PHE A 764 30.01 32.24 2.20
CA PHE A 764 30.01 31.52 0.93
C PHE A 764 28.63 30.96 0.70
N TYR A 765 28.17 30.96 -0.55
CA TYR A 765 26.80 30.63 -0.88
C TYR A 765 26.68 29.72 -2.10
N VAL A 766 25.70 28.82 -2.05
CA VAL A 766 25.15 28.11 -3.21
C VAL A 766 23.66 28.46 -3.27
N ASP A 767 23.26 29.16 -4.33
CA ASP A 767 21.89 29.67 -4.52
C ASP A 767 20.98 28.62 -5.15
N ARG A 768 21.45 27.98 -6.22
CA ARG A 768 20.69 26.92 -6.87
C ARG A 768 21.55 26.09 -7.81
N VAL A 769 21.02 24.91 -8.13
CA VAL A 769 21.58 23.91 -9.03
C VAL A 769 20.52 23.53 -10.05
N GLU A 770 20.88 23.58 -11.34
CA GLU A 770 19.98 23.24 -12.45
C GLU A 770 20.67 22.27 -13.41
N THR A 771 19.94 21.30 -13.95
CA THR A 771 20.40 20.50 -15.12
C THR A 771 19.92 21.14 -16.42
N VAL A 772 20.65 20.87 -17.49
CA VAL A 772 20.31 21.29 -18.86
C VAL A 772 20.07 20.05 -19.70
N ASP A 773 18.94 19.96 -20.38
CA ASP A 773 18.65 18.87 -21.31
C ASP A 773 19.22 19.11 -22.72
N ASN A 774 19.05 18.14 -23.63
CA ASN A 774 19.50 18.22 -25.02
C ASN A 774 18.89 19.38 -25.82
N ASP A 775 17.71 19.87 -25.44
CA ASP A 775 17.01 20.97 -26.08
C ASP A 775 17.38 22.35 -25.47
N GLY A 776 18.17 22.34 -24.39
CA GLY A 776 18.59 23.52 -23.66
C GLY A 776 17.61 23.99 -22.59
N ASN A 777 16.60 23.17 -22.25
CA ASN A 777 15.70 23.47 -21.16
C ASN A 777 16.39 23.25 -19.81
N LEU A 778 15.99 24.04 -18.82
CA LEU A 778 16.52 23.98 -17.46
C LEU A 778 15.57 23.21 -16.56
N SER A 779 16.09 22.28 -15.77
CA SER A 779 15.36 21.61 -14.69
C SER A 779 16.03 21.92 -13.35
N MET A 780 15.25 22.33 -12.35
CA MET A 780 15.79 22.60 -11.01
C MET A 780 16.19 21.30 -10.33
N VAL A 781 17.33 21.30 -9.64
CA VAL A 781 17.79 20.18 -8.80
C VAL A 781 17.74 20.58 -7.33
N TYR A 782 18.34 21.73 -7.00
CA TYR A 782 18.31 22.32 -5.66
C TYR A 782 18.08 23.81 -5.81
N ASP A 783 17.10 24.40 -5.14
CA ASP A 783 16.91 25.86 -5.09
C ASP A 783 17.04 26.43 -3.68
N PHE A 784 17.12 25.58 -2.65
CA PHE A 784 17.21 25.98 -1.24
C PHE A 784 16.08 26.90 -0.78
N GLU A 785 15.01 27.00 -1.56
CA GLU A 785 13.82 27.70 -1.15
C GLU A 785 13.01 26.79 -0.23
N PRO A 786 12.28 27.33 0.76
CA PRO A 786 11.37 26.52 1.54
C PRO A 786 10.36 25.86 0.61
N GLU A 787 10.02 24.60 0.88
CA GLU A 787 8.97 23.95 0.13
C GLU A 787 7.70 24.78 0.22
N VAL A 788 7.15 25.07 -0.95
CA VAL A 788 5.91 25.82 -1.10
C VAL A 788 4.84 24.83 -1.49
N PRO A 789 3.90 24.47 -0.58
CA PRO A 789 2.94 23.41 -0.84
C PRO A 789 2.07 23.75 -2.04
N PHE A 790 1.83 22.82 -2.97
CA PHE A 790 0.89 22.80 -4.13
C PHE A 790 0.55 24.12 -4.88
N TRP A 791 1.27 25.21 -4.62
CA TRP A 791 1.07 26.54 -5.17
C TRP A 791 2.08 26.79 -6.27
N HIS A 792 1.61 27.32 -7.39
CA HIS A 792 2.41 27.55 -8.57
C HIS A 792 2.32 29.00 -9.03
N GLY A 793 3.46 29.49 -9.52
CA GLY A 793 3.61 30.81 -10.10
C GLY A 793 3.57 30.75 -11.63
N GLN A 794 2.90 31.72 -12.24
CA GLN A 794 2.83 31.85 -13.68
C GLN A 794 3.01 33.31 -14.12
N ILE A 795 3.63 33.50 -15.27
CA ILE A 795 3.62 34.78 -16.00
C ILE A 795 2.90 34.54 -17.32
N ASN A 796 1.88 35.35 -17.60
CA ASN A 796 1.00 35.20 -18.77
C ASN A 796 0.43 33.78 -18.93
N TRP A 797 0.04 33.14 -17.82
CA TRP A 797 -0.43 31.74 -17.77
C TRP A 797 0.60 30.67 -18.18
N GLY A 798 1.85 31.06 -18.44
CA GLY A 798 2.96 30.13 -18.61
C GLY A 798 3.56 29.77 -17.25
N PRO A 799 3.80 28.48 -16.96
CA PRO A 799 4.48 28.07 -15.73
C PRO A 799 5.85 28.73 -15.65
N THR A 800 6.23 29.16 -14.44
CA THR A 800 7.52 29.80 -14.23
C THR A 800 8.05 29.52 -12.83
N SER A 801 9.38 29.50 -12.70
CA SER A 801 10.09 29.32 -11.42
C SER A 801 10.02 30.56 -10.52
N GLY A 802 10.64 30.55 -9.34
CA GLY A 802 10.78 31.76 -8.51
C GLY A 802 9.61 32.02 -7.56
N THR A 803 8.76 31.02 -7.34
CA THR A 803 7.87 30.94 -6.18
C THR A 803 8.64 30.56 -4.93
N THR A 804 8.34 31.18 -3.79
CA THR A 804 8.97 30.89 -2.49
C THR A 804 8.16 31.47 -1.33
N LEU A 805 8.44 31.05 -0.09
CA LEU A 805 8.00 31.74 1.12
C LEU A 805 8.82 33.01 1.34
N SER A 806 8.14 34.11 1.65
CA SER A 806 8.67 35.45 1.61
C SER A 806 8.42 36.19 2.92
N SER A 807 9.49 36.73 3.52
CA SER A 807 9.39 37.70 4.60
C SER A 807 9.32 39.15 4.11
N ALA A 808 9.21 39.39 2.79
CA ALA A 808 9.17 40.74 2.24
C ALA A 808 7.89 41.50 2.59
N TRP A 809 6.82 40.76 2.85
CA TRP A 809 5.54 41.25 3.37
C TRP A 809 4.78 40.07 3.98
N SER A 810 3.94 40.34 4.96
CA SER A 810 2.97 39.41 5.54
C SER A 810 1.81 40.25 6.08
N ALA A 811 0.59 39.76 5.91
CA ALA A 811 -0.62 40.28 6.53
C ALA A 811 -0.87 39.63 7.90
N MET A 812 -0.55 38.34 8.04
CA MET A 812 -0.68 37.56 9.28
C MET A 812 0.56 36.69 9.47
N GLY A 813 1.24 36.83 10.61
CA GLY A 813 2.46 36.08 10.90
C GLY A 813 3.73 36.80 10.42
N GLY A 814 4.73 36.03 9.99
CA GLY A 814 6.06 36.49 9.59
C GLY A 814 6.38 36.31 8.11
N GLN A 815 5.56 35.57 7.36
CA GLN A 815 5.83 35.16 5.98
C GLN A 815 4.58 35.26 5.09
N SER A 816 4.78 35.17 3.78
CA SER A 816 3.74 35.11 2.74
C SER A 816 4.24 34.27 1.57
N PHE A 817 3.38 33.78 0.70
CA PHE A 817 3.82 33.14 -0.54
C PHE A 817 4.07 34.18 -1.62
N GLY A 818 5.20 34.06 -2.32
CA GLY A 818 5.64 35.05 -3.28
C GLY A 818 6.18 34.49 -4.58
N LEU A 819 5.87 35.15 -5.70
CA LEU A 819 6.55 34.98 -6.99
C LEU A 819 7.48 36.17 -7.25
N TYR A 820 8.77 35.88 -7.38
CA TYR A 820 9.84 36.83 -7.60
C TYR A 820 10.31 36.77 -9.05
N LYS A 821 10.26 37.91 -9.76
CA LYS A 821 10.62 37.96 -11.17
C LYS A 821 11.37 39.22 -11.63
N ASP A 822 12.37 38.96 -12.46
CA ASP A 822 12.84 39.92 -13.46
C ASP A 822 11.87 39.92 -14.64
N LEU A 823 11.03 40.95 -14.72
CA LEU A 823 10.03 41.07 -15.78
C LEU A 823 10.63 41.48 -17.12
N THR A 824 11.86 41.99 -17.14
CA THR A 824 12.55 42.40 -18.38
C THR A 824 13.01 41.21 -19.23
N ALA A 825 13.03 40.01 -18.63
CA ALA A 825 13.29 38.76 -19.34
C ALA A 825 12.13 38.33 -20.27
N TYR A 826 10.96 38.97 -20.17
CA TYR A 826 9.78 38.64 -20.95
C TYR A 826 9.51 39.71 -22.01
N GLU A 827 9.07 39.28 -23.21
CA GLU A 827 8.71 40.24 -24.29
C GLU A 827 7.55 41.17 -23.88
N SER A 828 6.63 40.66 -23.06
CA SER A 828 5.53 41.42 -22.44
C SER A 828 5.02 40.68 -21.20
N VAL A 829 4.44 41.42 -20.24
CA VAL A 829 3.86 40.87 -19.01
C VAL A 829 2.47 41.45 -18.80
N ASP A 830 1.45 40.68 -19.17
CA ASP A 830 0.04 41.05 -19.02
C ASP A 830 -0.50 40.68 -17.63
N ASN A 831 -0.02 39.56 -17.06
CA ASN A 831 -0.43 39.10 -15.75
C ASN A 831 0.61 38.21 -15.07
N ALA A 832 0.58 38.20 -13.75
CA ALA A 832 1.21 37.21 -12.89
C ALA A 832 0.10 36.46 -12.14
N VAL A 833 0.22 35.14 -12.01
CA VAL A 833 -0.81 34.31 -11.36
C VAL A 833 -0.14 33.44 -10.31
N LEU A 834 -0.73 33.41 -9.12
CA LEU A 834 -0.43 32.45 -8.07
C LEU A 834 -1.66 31.56 -7.91
N GLN A 835 -1.53 30.25 -8.09
CA GLN A 835 -2.69 29.34 -8.02
C GLN A 835 -2.30 27.96 -7.51
N ALA A 836 -3.30 27.24 -7.01
CA ALA A 836 -3.17 25.95 -6.36
C ALA A 836 -4.27 24.99 -6.83
N TYR A 837 -3.91 23.71 -7.04
CA TYR A 837 -4.82 22.60 -7.34
C TYR A 837 -4.43 21.37 -6.50
N PRO A 838 -4.71 21.37 -5.20
CA PRO A 838 -4.34 20.26 -4.33
C PRO A 838 -5.13 19.00 -4.69
N GLU A 839 -4.48 17.85 -4.59
CA GLU A 839 -5.15 16.55 -4.65
C GLU A 839 -6.16 16.43 -3.51
N GLY A 840 -7.36 15.90 -3.79
CA GLY A 840 -8.50 15.92 -2.86
C GLY A 840 -9.23 17.26 -2.74
N GLY A 841 -8.67 18.36 -3.29
CA GLY A 841 -9.28 19.69 -3.29
C GLY A 841 -9.17 20.44 -1.95
N ILE A 842 -9.65 21.68 -1.93
CA ILE A 842 -9.64 22.57 -0.76
C ILE A 842 -10.99 22.46 -0.05
N ASP A 843 -11.05 21.97 1.19
CA ASP A 843 -12.28 21.92 1.98
C ASP A 843 -12.77 23.34 2.30
N VAL A 844 -14.01 23.62 1.88
CA VAL A 844 -14.69 24.88 2.14
C VAL A 844 -16.06 24.66 2.80
N THR A 845 -16.26 23.49 3.39
CA THR A 845 -17.52 23.10 4.03
C THR A 845 -17.92 24.10 5.11
N GLY A 846 -19.12 24.65 4.99
CA GLY A 846 -19.69 25.59 5.96
C GLY A 846 -19.23 27.05 5.79
N PHE A 847 -18.38 27.35 4.81
CA PHE A 847 -18.01 28.72 4.47
C PHE A 847 -18.88 29.30 3.35
N THR A 848 -19.11 30.60 3.44
CA THR A 848 -19.91 31.40 2.48
C THR A 848 -19.03 32.29 1.61
N ALA A 849 -17.81 32.58 2.03
CA ALA A 849 -16.83 33.33 1.25
C ALA A 849 -15.41 32.89 1.61
N LEU A 850 -14.47 33.15 0.69
CA LEU A 850 -13.04 33.10 0.98
C LEU A 850 -12.43 34.50 0.98
N LYS A 851 -11.43 34.69 1.83
CA LYS A 851 -10.56 35.87 1.84
C LYS A 851 -9.11 35.47 1.61
N VAL A 852 -8.39 36.29 0.85
CA VAL A 852 -6.93 36.18 0.68
C VAL A 852 -6.35 37.57 0.76
N TYR A 853 -5.25 37.75 1.47
CA TYR A 853 -4.50 38.99 1.45
C TYR A 853 -3.50 38.96 0.29
N ALA A 854 -3.44 40.01 -0.51
CA ALA A 854 -2.53 40.09 -1.65
C ALA A 854 -1.74 41.40 -1.63
N ASN A 855 -0.49 41.35 -2.10
CA ASN A 855 0.36 42.51 -2.26
C ASN A 855 1.26 42.38 -3.49
N ALA A 856 1.76 43.51 -4.00
CA ALA A 856 2.77 43.52 -5.04
C ALA A 856 3.83 44.59 -4.74
N ILE A 857 5.10 44.21 -4.84
CA ILE A 857 6.25 45.09 -4.57
C ILE A 857 7.05 45.22 -5.86
N ASP A 858 7.48 46.44 -6.19
CA ASP A 858 8.26 46.74 -7.41
C ASP A 858 7.62 46.20 -8.70
N ALA A 859 6.29 46.13 -8.76
CA ALA A 859 5.52 45.66 -9.91
C ALA A 859 4.75 46.79 -10.63
N GLY A 860 4.88 48.03 -10.17
CA GLY A 860 4.24 49.23 -10.71
C GLY A 860 3.13 49.80 -9.81
N PRO A 861 2.81 51.10 -9.91
CA PRO A 861 1.90 51.81 -8.99
C PRO A 861 0.41 51.60 -9.28
N SER A 862 0.05 50.75 -10.24
CA SER A 862 -1.35 50.55 -10.69
C SER A 862 -1.75 49.08 -10.74
N VAL A 863 -0.96 48.23 -10.08
CA VAL A 863 -1.24 46.80 -9.99
C VAL A 863 -2.57 46.60 -9.26
N ASN A 864 -3.37 45.71 -9.80
CA ASN A 864 -4.62 45.27 -9.21
C ASN A 864 -4.69 43.75 -9.30
N ALA A 865 -5.48 43.14 -8.41
CA ALA A 865 -5.59 41.70 -8.29
C ALA A 865 -7.04 41.26 -8.13
N HIS A 866 -7.35 40.04 -8.57
CA HIS A 866 -8.58 39.34 -8.24
C HIS A 866 -8.29 37.91 -7.81
N ILE A 867 -9.06 37.45 -6.84
CA ILE A 867 -9.12 36.06 -6.40
C ILE A 867 -10.06 35.29 -7.33
N PHE A 868 -9.83 34.01 -7.57
CA PHE A 868 -10.70 33.11 -8.33
C PHE A 868 -10.68 31.70 -7.77
N TYR A 869 -11.69 30.88 -8.11
CA TYR A 869 -11.72 29.45 -7.80
C TYR A 869 -12.35 28.61 -8.91
N LYS A 870 -12.13 27.30 -8.83
CA LYS A 870 -12.79 26.25 -9.61
C LYS A 870 -13.28 25.12 -8.71
N ALA A 871 -14.43 24.53 -9.02
CA ALA A 871 -15.03 23.43 -8.27
C ALA A 871 -15.92 22.53 -9.15
N GLY A 872 -16.18 21.31 -8.68
CA GLY A 872 -17.04 20.32 -9.34
C GLY A 872 -16.36 19.58 -10.50
N GLU A 873 -16.99 18.52 -11.00
CA GLU A 873 -16.42 17.70 -12.08
C GLU A 873 -16.13 18.55 -13.33
N GLY A 874 -14.90 18.46 -13.86
CA GLY A 874 -14.49 19.23 -15.05
C GLY A 874 -14.48 20.75 -14.86
N ASP A 875 -14.30 21.24 -13.63
CA ASP A 875 -14.37 22.67 -13.27
C ASP A 875 -15.73 23.31 -13.61
N ALA A 876 -16.82 22.57 -13.38
CA ALA A 876 -18.19 22.99 -13.70
C ALA A 876 -18.60 24.32 -13.03
N TYR A 877 -18.06 24.63 -11.86
CA TYR A 877 -18.29 25.88 -11.13
C TYR A 877 -17.01 26.72 -11.10
N GLN A 878 -17.07 27.95 -11.61
CA GLN A 878 -15.93 28.88 -11.60
C GLN A 878 -16.39 30.30 -11.28
N SER A 879 -15.60 31.03 -10.50
CA SER A 879 -15.89 32.42 -10.13
C SER A 879 -14.69 33.33 -10.37
N TRP A 880 -14.96 34.49 -10.99
CA TRP A 880 -13.97 35.47 -11.42
C TRP A 880 -14.47 36.90 -11.12
N PRO A 881 -14.42 37.34 -9.85
CA PRO A 881 -14.79 38.70 -9.47
C PRO A 881 -13.91 39.76 -10.14
N GLU A 882 -14.40 41.00 -10.11
CA GLU A 882 -13.69 42.18 -10.61
C GLU A 882 -12.39 42.45 -9.82
N ALA A 883 -11.38 43.01 -10.49
CA ALA A 883 -10.09 43.28 -9.88
C ALA A 883 -10.11 44.47 -8.90
N THR A 884 -9.41 44.31 -7.79
CA THR A 884 -9.24 45.29 -6.72
C THR A 884 -7.84 45.88 -6.79
N ALA A 885 -7.74 47.22 -6.71
CA ALA A 885 -6.45 47.90 -6.70
C ALA A 885 -5.65 47.58 -5.44
N LEU A 886 -4.37 47.23 -5.59
CA LEU A 886 -3.50 46.95 -4.45
C LEU A 886 -3.01 48.26 -3.81
N THR A 887 -2.76 48.21 -2.49
CA THR A 887 -2.24 49.34 -1.70
C THR A 887 -0.92 48.98 -1.03
N ASP A 888 -0.13 50.00 -0.64
CA ASP A 888 1.22 49.87 -0.06
C ASP A 888 1.31 49.08 1.27
N GLY A 889 0.21 48.53 1.79
CA GLY A 889 0.18 47.64 2.97
C GLY A 889 -0.40 46.25 2.69
N GLY A 890 -0.66 45.92 1.42
CA GLY A 890 -1.47 44.76 1.03
C GLY A 890 -2.95 45.10 0.91
N THR A 891 -3.74 44.15 0.41
CA THR A 891 -5.17 44.34 0.13
C THR A 891 -5.91 43.02 0.34
N GLU A 892 -7.02 43.08 1.08
CA GLU A 892 -7.93 41.94 1.23
C GLU A 892 -8.73 41.75 -0.05
N LEU A 893 -8.66 40.55 -0.62
CA LEU A 893 -9.49 40.08 -1.71
C LEU A 893 -10.53 39.12 -1.14
N MET A 894 -11.78 39.21 -1.60
CA MET A 894 -12.87 38.36 -1.13
C MET A 894 -13.64 37.78 -2.32
N ILE A 895 -14.06 36.52 -2.21
CA ILE A 895 -14.88 35.84 -3.21
C ILE A 895 -16.04 35.09 -2.55
N ASP A 896 -17.22 35.23 -3.13
CA ASP A 896 -18.45 34.58 -2.66
C ASP A 896 -18.51 33.12 -3.14
N LEU A 897 -18.84 32.21 -2.24
CA LEU A 897 -19.03 30.78 -2.52
C LEU A 897 -20.50 30.39 -2.72
N THR A 898 -21.44 31.30 -2.45
CA THR A 898 -22.89 31.01 -2.40
C THR A 898 -23.63 31.30 -3.71
N ASP A 899 -23.00 32.00 -4.64
CA ASP A 899 -23.61 32.39 -5.93
C ASP A 899 -23.68 31.24 -6.98
N GLN A 900 -23.44 29.99 -6.57
CA GLN A 900 -23.44 28.83 -7.47
C GLN A 900 -24.81 28.18 -7.56
N THR A 901 -25.20 27.78 -8.78
CA THR A 901 -26.45 27.03 -9.02
C THR A 901 -26.22 25.78 -9.86
N ASP A 902 -26.96 24.71 -9.59
CA ASP A 902 -26.97 23.50 -10.41
C ASP A 902 -27.61 23.74 -11.81
N GLY A 903 -27.60 22.72 -12.66
CA GLY A 903 -28.21 22.77 -14.00
C GLY A 903 -29.71 23.07 -14.03
N ASP A 904 -30.39 22.98 -12.87
CA ASP A 904 -31.80 23.28 -12.67
C ASP A 904 -32.04 24.66 -12.02
N GLY A 905 -30.97 25.39 -11.67
CA GLY A 905 -31.00 26.72 -11.09
C GLY A 905 -31.18 26.75 -9.57
N ASN A 906 -30.99 25.63 -8.86
CA ASN A 906 -31.00 25.60 -7.40
C ASN A 906 -29.64 26.00 -6.84
N ALA A 907 -29.62 26.74 -5.73
CA ALA A 907 -28.38 27.10 -5.05
C ALA A 907 -27.62 25.86 -4.57
N VAL A 908 -26.31 25.81 -4.82
CA VAL A 908 -25.42 24.72 -4.43
C VAL A 908 -24.47 25.23 -3.36
N SER A 909 -24.36 24.51 -2.25
CA SER A 909 -23.32 24.74 -1.25
C SER A 909 -22.08 23.94 -1.64
N LEU A 910 -20.98 24.64 -1.90
CA LEU A 910 -19.69 24.01 -2.16
C LEU A 910 -19.13 23.45 -0.85
N THR A 911 -18.69 22.20 -0.89
CA THR A 911 -17.95 21.55 0.21
C THR A 911 -16.45 21.48 -0.09
N SER A 912 -16.06 21.49 -1.37
CA SER A 912 -14.66 21.54 -1.77
C SER A 912 -14.44 22.37 -3.04
N LEU A 913 -13.21 22.86 -3.23
CA LEU A 913 -12.73 23.50 -4.45
C LEU A 913 -11.66 22.62 -5.10
N ASN A 914 -11.72 22.45 -6.43
CA ASN A 914 -10.64 21.77 -7.17
C ASN A 914 -9.36 22.61 -7.20
N GLY A 915 -9.52 23.94 -7.13
CA GLY A 915 -8.39 24.86 -7.10
C GLY A 915 -8.80 26.31 -6.92
N MET A 916 -7.82 27.14 -6.56
CA MET A 916 -8.00 28.58 -6.36
C MET A 916 -6.75 29.36 -6.75
N GLY A 917 -6.88 30.67 -6.91
CA GLY A 917 -5.72 31.51 -7.16
C GLY A 917 -5.99 33.01 -7.08
N VAL A 918 -4.90 33.78 -7.21
CA VAL A 918 -4.90 35.23 -7.32
C VAL A 918 -4.16 35.62 -8.59
N ARG A 919 -4.80 36.43 -9.41
CA ARG A 919 -4.22 36.98 -10.64
C ARG A 919 -3.95 38.47 -10.46
N PHE A 920 -2.71 38.87 -10.68
CA PHE A 920 -2.22 40.24 -10.72
C PHE A 920 -2.18 40.76 -12.15
N GLN A 921 -2.58 42.00 -12.37
CA GLN A 921 -2.59 42.63 -13.69
C GLN A 921 -2.27 44.14 -13.59
N SER A 922 -2.16 44.81 -14.74
CA SER A 922 -1.65 46.19 -14.85
C SER A 922 -0.21 46.34 -14.32
N ILE A 923 0.62 45.35 -14.65
CA ILE A 923 2.01 45.20 -14.19
C ILE A 923 2.95 46.05 -15.06
N ASP A 924 3.93 46.68 -14.44
CA ASP A 924 5.02 47.37 -15.13
C ASP A 924 6.17 46.39 -15.43
N GLY A 925 6.21 45.89 -16.67
CA GLY A 925 7.20 44.92 -17.14
C GLY A 925 8.66 45.43 -17.22
N ALA A 926 8.93 46.71 -16.89
CA ALA A 926 10.29 47.24 -16.83
C ALA A 926 11.05 46.90 -15.52
N ASN A 927 10.39 46.31 -14.54
CA ASN A 927 10.98 46.01 -13.24
C ASN A 927 11.75 44.70 -13.23
N THR A 928 12.95 44.71 -12.67
CA THR A 928 13.84 43.55 -12.60
C THR A 928 13.71 42.76 -11.30
N GLN A 929 12.87 43.21 -10.36
CA GLN A 929 12.74 42.65 -9.00
C GLN A 929 11.28 42.62 -8.53
N ALA A 930 10.32 42.47 -9.45
CA ALA A 930 8.92 42.47 -9.11
C ALA A 930 8.57 41.27 -8.21
N LYS A 931 7.73 41.51 -7.20
CA LYS A 931 7.24 40.49 -6.27
C LYS A 931 5.72 40.52 -6.26
N PHE A 932 5.11 39.35 -6.42
CA PHE A 932 3.67 39.16 -6.29
C PHE A 932 3.44 38.25 -5.10
N LEU A 933 2.70 38.72 -4.09
CA LEU A 933 2.64 38.10 -2.79
C LEU A 933 1.19 37.83 -2.42
N ILE A 934 0.90 36.66 -1.86
CA ILE A 934 -0.36 36.34 -1.19
C ILE A 934 -0.08 35.82 0.21
N ASP A 935 -0.98 36.14 1.13
CA ASP A 935 -0.90 35.69 2.50
C ASP A 935 -2.29 35.35 3.05
N ALA A 936 -2.32 34.47 4.05
CA ALA A 936 -3.45 34.00 4.85
C ALA A 936 -4.78 33.81 4.08
N ILE A 937 -5.17 32.55 3.92
CA ILE A 937 -6.44 32.18 3.30
C ILE A 937 -7.46 31.93 4.41
N MET A 938 -8.52 32.72 4.43
CA MET A 938 -9.56 32.64 5.46
C MET A 938 -10.88 32.18 4.88
N GLY A 939 -11.53 31.23 5.54
CA GLY A 939 -12.92 30.88 5.34
C GLY A 939 -13.83 31.79 6.16
N VAL A 940 -14.86 32.35 5.55
CA VAL A 940 -15.85 33.20 6.23
C VAL A 940 -17.17 32.46 6.30
N ASN A 941 -17.62 32.12 7.50
CA ASN A 941 -18.90 31.42 7.67
C ASN A 941 -20.09 32.38 7.57
N ALA A 942 -21.31 31.82 7.56
CA ALA A 942 -22.55 32.60 7.42
C ALA A 942 -22.78 33.65 8.52
N ASP A 943 -22.17 33.46 9.70
CA ASP A 943 -22.24 34.40 10.83
C ASP A 943 -21.18 35.52 10.74
N GLY A 944 -20.29 35.46 9.73
CA GLY A 944 -19.21 36.40 9.50
C GLY A 944 -17.94 36.12 10.30
N ASN A 945 -17.83 34.97 10.97
CA ASN A 945 -16.60 34.56 11.64
C ASN A 945 -15.59 34.06 10.62
N GLU A 946 -14.34 34.44 10.82
CA GLU A 946 -13.21 34.07 9.96
C GLU A 946 -12.44 32.91 10.58
N THR A 947 -12.10 31.92 9.77
CA THR A 947 -11.28 30.76 10.16
C THR A 947 -10.09 30.68 9.21
N LEU A 948 -8.88 30.59 9.75
CA LEU A 948 -7.68 30.40 8.96
C LEU A 948 -7.72 28.99 8.36
N LEU A 949 -7.79 28.92 7.03
CA LEU A 949 -7.74 27.66 6.28
C LEU A 949 -6.31 27.30 5.93
N TYR A 950 -5.49 28.32 5.66
CA TYR A 950 -4.12 28.13 5.20
C TYR A 950 -3.27 29.35 5.53
N SER A 951 -2.08 29.13 6.11
CA SER A 951 -1.03 30.15 6.31
C SER A 951 0.26 29.74 5.61
N PHE A 952 1.16 30.71 5.44
CA PHE A 952 2.44 30.53 4.76
C PHE A 952 3.62 30.57 5.75
N GLU A 953 3.37 30.15 6.99
CA GLU A 953 4.30 30.29 8.12
C GLU A 953 5.18 29.07 8.38
N ASP A 954 4.86 27.93 7.75
CA ASP A 954 5.59 26.66 7.87
C ASP A 954 5.91 26.24 9.32
N THR A 955 4.86 26.15 10.14
CA THR A 955 4.98 25.87 11.58
C THR A 955 4.70 24.41 11.95
N GLY A 956 4.56 23.52 10.95
CA GLY A 956 4.06 22.16 11.14
C GLY A 956 2.69 22.12 11.83
N GLU A 957 2.41 21.03 12.55
CA GLU A 957 1.17 20.82 13.32
C GLU A 957 1.14 21.56 14.67
N PHE A 958 2.06 22.51 14.88
CA PHE A 958 2.06 23.29 16.11
C PHE A 958 0.92 24.31 16.11
N GLU A 959 0.45 24.61 17.30
CA GLU A 959 -0.54 25.64 17.57
C GLU A 959 -0.13 26.55 18.72
N LEU A 960 -0.62 27.80 18.65
CA LEU A 960 -0.49 28.80 19.70
C LEU A 960 -1.82 28.93 20.44
N GLN A 961 -1.79 28.89 21.76
CA GLN A 961 -2.98 29.05 22.58
C GLN A 961 -2.79 30.05 23.72
N ILE A 962 -3.88 30.70 24.11
CA ILE A 962 -3.98 31.47 25.37
C ILE A 962 -5.00 30.76 26.26
N ASN A 963 -4.60 30.41 27.48
CA ASN A 963 -5.43 29.66 28.43
C ASN A 963 -6.11 28.43 27.81
N TRP A 964 -5.37 27.67 27.01
CA TRP A 964 -5.82 26.47 26.32
C TRP A 964 -6.91 26.69 25.25
N ALA A 965 -6.99 27.91 24.71
CA ALA A 965 -7.83 28.26 23.56
C ALA A 965 -6.96 28.74 22.39
N PRO A 966 -7.16 28.20 21.15
CA PRO A 966 -6.38 28.59 19.98
C PRO A 966 -6.44 30.08 19.67
N VAL A 967 -5.30 30.65 19.29
CA VAL A 967 -5.16 32.02 18.79
C VAL A 967 -4.19 32.07 17.62
N THR A 968 -4.30 33.11 16.79
CA THR A 968 -3.36 33.36 15.69
C THR A 968 -2.04 33.95 16.20
N GLY A 969 -0.99 33.90 15.37
CA GLY A 969 0.31 34.53 15.65
C GLY A 969 1.46 33.55 15.83
N LEU A 970 1.24 32.27 15.53
CA LEU A 970 2.31 31.28 15.41
C LEU A 970 3.08 31.50 14.10
N GLN A 971 4.41 31.44 14.16
CA GLN A 971 5.30 31.65 13.02
C GLN A 971 6.71 31.14 13.29
N LEU A 972 7.51 30.90 12.25
CA LEU A 972 8.96 30.79 12.40
C LEU A 972 9.61 32.17 12.65
N SER A 973 10.68 32.21 13.42
CA SER A 973 11.39 33.46 13.73
C SER A 973 12.90 33.31 13.85
N ASP A 974 13.61 34.34 13.38
CA ASP A 974 15.05 34.56 13.56
C ASP A 974 15.37 35.53 14.71
N ALA A 975 14.36 35.99 15.46
CA ALA A 975 14.54 36.96 16.54
C ALA A 975 15.20 36.35 17.78
N TRP A 976 15.07 35.04 17.94
CA TRP A 976 15.72 34.24 18.97
C TRP A 976 15.83 32.80 18.45
N SER A 977 16.93 32.12 18.79
CA SER A 977 17.11 30.69 18.63
C SER A 977 18.05 30.18 19.72
N ALA A 978 17.88 28.94 20.15
CA ALA A 978 18.79 28.22 21.05
C ALA A 978 19.90 27.52 20.26
N SER A 979 19.55 26.97 19.08
CA SER A 979 20.44 26.37 18.09
C SER A 979 20.13 26.97 16.72
N GLY A 980 21.08 26.93 15.78
CA GLY A 980 20.81 27.42 14.42
C GLY A 980 20.42 28.90 14.33
N ASN A 981 19.57 29.23 13.35
CA ASN A 981 19.12 30.59 13.05
C ASN A 981 17.62 30.82 13.28
N ARG A 982 16.81 29.78 13.48
CA ARG A 982 15.36 29.85 13.56
C ARG A 982 14.85 29.22 14.84
N SER A 983 13.64 29.57 15.20
CA SER A 983 12.84 28.92 16.24
C SER A 983 11.36 29.06 15.91
N LEU A 984 10.53 28.24 16.56
CA LEU A 984 9.09 28.46 16.53
C LEU A 984 8.70 29.55 17.52
N ALA A 985 7.96 30.56 17.04
CA ALA A 985 7.57 31.72 17.82
C ALA A 985 6.04 31.88 17.86
N GLY A 986 5.53 32.22 19.05
CA GLY A 986 4.18 32.72 19.25
C GLY A 986 4.20 34.21 19.51
N TYR A 987 3.61 35.01 18.62
CA TYR A 987 3.44 36.45 18.74
C TYR A 987 1.98 36.80 19.02
N THR A 988 1.68 37.13 20.28
CA THR A 988 0.31 37.41 20.69
C THR A 988 0.23 38.41 21.83
N THR A 989 -0.89 39.11 21.93
CA THR A 989 -1.16 40.05 23.04
C THR A 989 -1.91 39.32 24.14
N ILE A 990 -1.47 39.48 25.38
CA ILE A 990 -2.08 38.83 26.55
C ILE A 990 -2.48 39.83 27.63
N GLU A 991 -3.35 39.41 28.54
CA GLU A 991 -3.68 40.10 29.78
C GLU A 991 -2.85 39.55 30.96
N ASP A 992 -2.73 40.34 32.03
CA ASP A 992 -2.00 39.95 33.24
C ASP A 992 -2.50 38.60 33.81
N GLY A 993 -1.58 37.66 34.00
CA GLY A 993 -1.85 36.36 34.58
C GLY A 993 -2.39 35.30 33.63
N GLN A 994 -2.53 35.61 32.33
CA GLN A 994 -2.83 34.60 31.32
C GLN A 994 -1.63 33.68 31.08
N GLU A 995 -1.92 32.47 30.60
CA GLU A 995 -0.93 31.47 30.23
C GLU A 995 -0.88 31.33 28.72
N VAL A 996 0.31 31.13 28.18
CA VAL A 996 0.53 30.90 26.75
C VAL A 996 1.05 29.48 26.54
N ILE A 997 0.52 28.80 25.54
CA ILE A 997 0.88 27.42 25.22
C ILE A 997 1.34 27.36 23.77
N LEU A 998 2.48 26.72 23.55
CA LEU A 998 2.95 26.27 22.24
C LEU A 998 2.95 24.73 22.26
N GLN A 999 2.14 24.10 21.43
CA GLN A 999 1.93 22.64 21.49
C GLN A 999 1.65 22.03 20.14
N THR A 1000 1.76 20.70 20.07
CA THR A 1000 1.35 19.90 18.91
C THR A 1000 0.64 18.63 19.36
N TYR A 1001 -0.27 18.15 18.52
CA TYR A 1001 -0.99 16.89 18.64
C TYR A 1001 -0.91 16.16 17.30
N PRO A 1002 0.18 15.42 17.04
CA PRO A 1002 0.32 14.78 15.75
C PRO A 1002 -0.77 13.77 15.47
N SER A 1003 -1.27 13.77 14.23
CA SER A 1003 -2.28 12.82 13.81
C SER A 1003 -1.79 11.38 14.03
N GLY A 1004 -2.55 10.59 14.79
CA GLY A 1004 -2.16 9.24 15.17
C GLY A 1004 -1.24 9.15 16.40
N GLY A 1005 -0.56 10.22 16.81
CA GLY A 1005 0.44 10.22 17.91
C GLY A 1005 1.86 9.90 17.44
N ILE A 1006 2.83 9.92 18.36
CA ILE A 1006 4.27 9.74 18.11
C ILE A 1006 4.76 8.39 18.62
N LEU A 1007 5.13 7.53 17.67
CA LEU A 1007 5.96 6.34 17.83
C LEU A 1007 7.28 6.64 18.55
N LEU A 1008 7.58 6.15 19.77
CA LEU A 1008 8.92 6.34 20.35
C LEU A 1008 9.84 5.15 20.01
N ALA A 1009 11.07 5.43 19.59
CA ALA A 1009 12.06 4.38 19.34
C ALA A 1009 12.57 3.74 20.64
N ASP A 1010 13.05 2.50 20.53
CA ASP A 1010 13.66 1.77 21.64
C ASP A 1010 14.84 2.55 22.24
N GLY A 1011 14.80 2.79 23.56
CA GLY A 1011 15.86 3.46 24.31
C GLY A 1011 15.66 4.96 24.50
N VAL A 1012 14.61 5.56 23.92
CA VAL A 1012 14.19 6.92 24.26
C VAL A 1012 13.72 6.97 25.72
N THR A 1013 14.26 7.90 26.48
CA THR A 1013 13.98 8.08 27.91
C THR A 1013 13.49 9.47 28.27
N SER A 1014 13.73 10.47 27.42
CA SER A 1014 13.32 11.84 27.71
C SER A 1014 12.96 12.66 26.48
N LEU A 1015 11.95 13.51 26.62
CA LEU A 1015 11.66 14.60 25.68
C LEU A 1015 12.29 15.88 26.22
N SER A 1016 13.05 16.60 25.40
CA SER A 1016 13.66 17.88 25.78
C SER A 1016 13.50 18.94 24.70
N LEU A 1017 13.43 20.21 25.12
CA LEU A 1017 13.48 21.37 24.24
C LEU A 1017 13.99 22.61 25.00
N THR A 1018 14.34 23.67 24.29
CA THR A 1018 14.66 24.97 24.87
C THR A 1018 13.50 25.95 24.63
N ALA A 1019 13.14 26.73 25.65
CA ALA A 1019 12.06 27.71 25.59
C ALA A 1019 12.50 29.10 26.04
N ASN A 1020 11.87 30.14 25.51
CA ASN A 1020 12.17 31.53 25.90
C ASN A 1020 10.93 32.45 25.83
N VAL A 1021 10.97 33.54 26.59
CA VAL A 1021 10.02 34.66 26.51
C VAL A 1021 10.81 35.94 26.34
N ALA A 1022 10.52 36.73 25.31
CA ALA A 1022 11.19 38.02 25.14
C ALA A 1022 10.93 38.91 26.36
N ASP A 1023 11.98 39.59 26.82
CA ASP A 1023 11.91 40.51 27.96
C ASP A 1023 11.43 39.85 29.28
N ALA A 1024 11.65 38.54 29.45
CA ALA A 1024 11.29 37.81 30.66
C ALA A 1024 11.78 38.52 31.95
N THR A 1025 10.87 38.62 32.93
CA THR A 1025 11.14 39.24 34.24
C THR A 1025 11.13 38.21 35.37
N ASP A 1026 11.56 38.62 36.58
CA ASP A 1026 11.53 37.78 37.77
C ASP A 1026 10.11 37.24 38.03
N GLY A 1027 9.92 35.92 37.84
CA GLY A 1027 8.65 35.22 38.07
C GLY A 1027 8.04 34.57 36.83
N VAL A 1028 8.56 34.84 35.63
CA VAL A 1028 8.17 34.11 34.41
C VAL A 1028 8.73 32.69 34.47
N THR A 1029 7.86 31.70 34.23
CA THR A 1029 8.24 30.29 34.22
C THR A 1029 7.73 29.58 32.97
N ALA A 1030 8.41 28.52 32.54
CA ALA A 1030 7.95 27.61 31.50
C ALA A 1030 7.94 26.18 32.04
N LYS A 1031 7.04 25.34 31.52
CA LYS A 1031 7.06 23.90 31.78
C LYS A 1031 6.75 23.10 30.53
N LEU A 1032 7.49 22.02 30.34
CA LEU A 1032 7.26 21.02 29.30
C LEU A 1032 6.28 19.97 29.82
N TRP A 1033 5.30 19.63 28.99
CA TRP A 1033 4.30 18.61 29.28
C TRP A 1033 4.14 17.68 28.08
N ALA A 1034 3.63 16.48 28.35
CA ALA A 1034 3.22 15.52 27.32
C ALA A 1034 1.96 14.75 27.76
N LYS A 1035 1.31 14.12 26.79
CA LYS A 1035 0.23 13.15 26.98
C LYS A 1035 0.64 11.80 26.44
N ASP A 1036 0.30 10.75 27.18
CA ASP A 1036 0.40 9.38 26.68
C ASP A 1036 -0.81 8.98 25.82
N GLN A 1037 -0.78 7.74 25.31
CA GLN A 1037 -1.83 7.11 24.49
C GLN A 1037 -3.23 7.13 25.13
N ASP A 1038 -3.32 7.11 26.46
CA ASP A 1038 -4.59 7.15 27.19
C ASP A 1038 -5.09 8.59 27.46
N GLY A 1039 -4.36 9.59 26.94
CA GLY A 1039 -4.65 11.00 27.14
C GLY A 1039 -4.31 11.51 28.55
N VAL A 1040 -3.50 10.78 29.32
CA VAL A 1040 -3.09 11.18 30.67
C VAL A 1040 -1.95 12.20 30.59
N TRP A 1041 -2.12 13.31 31.30
CA TRP A 1041 -1.15 14.40 31.34
C TRP A 1041 0.01 14.13 32.30
N ARG A 1042 1.21 14.53 31.89
CA ARG A 1042 2.41 14.62 32.73
C ARG A 1042 3.22 15.87 32.40
N ASP A 1043 3.93 16.42 33.38
CA ASP A 1043 4.79 17.60 33.19
C ASP A 1043 6.04 17.57 34.07
N ALA A 1044 7.07 18.32 33.65
CA ALA A 1044 8.37 18.40 34.32
C ALA A 1044 8.41 19.43 35.48
N GLY A 1045 7.27 20.07 35.79
CA GLY A 1045 7.19 21.21 36.69
C GLY A 1045 7.66 22.53 36.07
N ALA A 1046 7.30 23.64 36.71
CA ALA A 1046 7.64 24.99 36.26
C ALA A 1046 9.10 25.37 36.58
N VAL A 1047 9.81 25.83 35.56
CA VAL A 1047 11.21 26.29 35.64
C VAL A 1047 11.27 27.78 35.28
N ALA A 1048 12.09 28.55 35.98
CA ALA A 1048 12.24 29.98 35.72
C ALA A 1048 12.88 30.23 34.34
N VAL A 1049 12.25 31.08 33.54
CA VAL A 1049 12.79 31.53 32.24
C VAL A 1049 13.80 32.65 32.49
N THR A 1050 15.00 32.52 31.94
CA THR A 1050 16.03 33.56 32.02
C THR A 1050 16.11 34.34 30.72
N SER A 1051 16.88 35.44 30.69
CA SER A 1051 17.08 36.23 29.46
C SER A 1051 17.73 35.47 28.30
N GLY A 1052 18.35 34.31 28.57
CA GLY A 1052 18.93 33.43 27.55
C GLY A 1052 18.03 32.24 27.18
N GLY A 1053 16.81 32.17 27.71
CA GLY A 1053 15.94 30.98 27.62
C GLY A 1053 16.10 30.03 28.80
N VAL A 1054 15.51 28.84 28.67
CA VAL A 1054 15.54 27.74 29.64
C VAL A 1054 15.45 26.39 28.92
N ASP A 1055 16.28 25.43 29.32
CA ASP A 1055 16.17 24.05 28.87
C ASP A 1055 15.13 23.31 29.72
N LEU A 1056 14.24 22.61 29.04
CA LEU A 1056 13.18 21.80 29.64
C LEU A 1056 13.40 20.34 29.24
N SER A 1057 13.17 19.43 30.18
CA SER A 1057 13.28 17.98 29.95
C SER A 1057 12.23 17.25 30.77
N LEU A 1058 11.56 16.30 30.13
CA LEU A 1058 10.49 15.49 30.68
C LEU A 1058 10.89 14.01 30.56
N ASP A 1059 10.80 13.29 31.67
CA ASP A 1059 10.98 11.83 31.71
C ASP A 1059 9.77 11.14 31.04
N ILE A 1060 10.07 10.37 30.00
CA ILE A 1060 9.12 9.57 29.24
C ILE A 1060 9.60 8.12 29.10
N SER A 1061 10.52 7.69 29.97
CA SER A 1061 11.14 6.35 29.92
C SER A 1061 10.17 5.18 30.14
N ASP A 1062 8.97 5.45 30.66
CA ASP A 1062 7.88 4.50 30.83
C ASP A 1062 6.88 4.50 29.66
N LEU A 1063 7.10 5.33 28.64
CA LEU A 1063 6.22 5.49 27.49
C LEU A 1063 6.84 4.91 26.22
N ASN A 1064 6.00 4.28 25.41
CA ASN A 1064 6.35 3.85 24.06
C ASN A 1064 5.73 4.77 22.99
N GLU A 1065 4.83 5.67 23.40
CA GLU A 1065 4.08 6.55 22.51
C GLU A 1065 3.63 7.84 23.23
N LEU A 1066 3.57 8.96 22.49
CA LEU A 1066 2.95 10.22 22.91
C LEU A 1066 1.79 10.64 22.02
N GLN A 1067 0.71 11.16 22.59
CA GLN A 1067 -0.43 11.72 21.81
C GLN A 1067 -0.30 13.23 21.55
N GLY A 1068 0.57 13.90 22.29
CA GLY A 1068 0.82 15.33 22.12
C GLY A 1068 1.72 15.85 23.22
N PHE A 1069 2.38 16.97 22.94
CA PHE A 1069 3.29 17.62 23.89
C PHE A 1069 3.32 19.12 23.64
N GLY A 1070 3.88 19.87 24.60
CA GLY A 1070 4.07 21.30 24.42
C GLY A 1070 4.71 21.99 25.61
N VAL A 1071 4.81 23.31 25.49
CA VAL A 1071 5.34 24.21 26.51
C VAL A 1071 4.25 25.13 26.99
N GLN A 1072 4.10 25.22 28.30
CA GLN A 1072 3.23 26.20 28.95
C GLN A 1072 4.06 27.28 29.63
N PHE A 1073 3.86 28.53 29.21
CA PHE A 1073 4.44 29.73 29.81
C PHE A 1073 3.48 30.35 30.83
N GLN A 1074 4.01 30.71 32.00
CA GLN A 1074 3.24 31.19 33.15
C GLN A 1074 3.94 32.38 33.83
N GLY A 1075 3.22 33.06 34.73
CA GLY A 1075 3.75 34.24 35.43
C GLY A 1075 3.86 35.48 34.54
N LEU A 1076 3.05 35.53 33.48
CA LEU A 1076 3.12 36.55 32.44
C LEU A 1076 2.31 37.80 32.82
N THR A 1077 2.78 38.96 32.35
CA THR A 1077 2.08 40.25 32.37
C THR A 1077 1.77 40.68 30.94
N SER A 1078 0.91 41.69 30.78
CA SER A 1078 0.55 42.26 29.48
C SER A 1078 1.70 42.89 28.68
N GLU A 1079 2.90 42.98 29.26
CA GLU A 1079 4.10 43.47 28.59
C GLU A 1079 4.82 42.37 27.79
N HIS A 1080 4.55 41.09 28.07
CA HIS A 1080 5.12 39.99 27.29
C HIS A 1080 4.22 39.68 26.09
N SER A 1081 4.83 39.48 24.92
CA SER A 1081 4.06 39.18 23.71
C SER A 1081 4.76 38.24 22.73
N LYS A 1082 5.92 37.69 23.13
CA LYS A 1082 6.76 36.86 22.25
C LYS A 1082 7.30 35.66 23.02
N PHE A 1083 6.95 34.47 22.55
CA PHE A 1083 7.24 33.18 23.17
C PHE A 1083 7.94 32.33 22.14
N TYR A 1084 8.97 31.58 22.54
CA TYR A 1084 9.78 30.79 21.61
C TYR A 1084 10.01 29.39 22.14
N ILE A 1085 10.03 28.41 21.25
CA ILE A 1085 10.55 27.07 21.49
C ILE A 1085 11.52 26.67 20.38
N ASP A 1086 12.54 25.90 20.73
CA ASP A 1086 13.58 25.47 19.81
C ASP A 1086 14.22 24.14 20.26
N ASN A 1087 14.93 23.47 19.36
CA ASN A 1087 15.77 22.30 19.59
C ASN A 1087 15.02 21.16 20.31
N LEU A 1088 13.97 20.65 19.69
CA LEU A 1088 13.14 19.59 20.24
C LEU A 1088 13.74 18.21 19.94
N VAL A 1089 14.02 17.45 21.01
CA VAL A 1089 14.80 16.21 20.94
C VAL A 1089 14.16 15.11 21.80
N PHE A 1090 14.08 13.90 21.25
CA PHE A 1090 13.79 12.65 21.94
C PHE A 1090 15.11 11.92 22.24
N ASN A 1091 15.55 11.91 23.50
CA ASN A 1091 16.86 11.39 23.92
C ASN A 1091 16.81 10.00 24.54
#